data_AF-A0A5F1HSZ7-F1
#
_entry.id   AF-A0A5F1HSZ7-F1
#
_cell.length_a   1.000
_cell.length_b   1.000
_cell.length_c   1.000
_cell.angle_alpha   90.00
_cell.angle_beta   90.00
_cell.angle_gamma   90.00
#
_symmetry.space_group_name_H-M   'P 1'
#
loop_
_entity.id
_entity.type
_entity.pdbx_description
1 polymer ?
#
loop_
_entity_poly.entity_id
_entity_poly.type
_entity_poly.pdbx_seq_one_letter_code
_entity_poly.pdbx_strand_id
1 'polypeptide(L)'
;MTAEQNTTLNTITGALGVKSKAALAQYSPAEIDLRMRDAKQECSWSGLQELHAEAKKEYDDLRIMEKNILTRASPLLPQAVKLGLKHPGVSLQDYEEWFGWHAAQYASPGDVSSMFSPAAYLTALYREARELYSATSVWHIDQRRPDLKDLVLSQKNMDTEVSALSLSNEILLERTREAMKPPEGGETPTENAALEVLSGHVTSSGTPYHRHYSRLRQARFQKDPAFKQLQSAPAVTKHLSGPALAAMYYDIPPALYRLLTDEIPADEELAKEKFKAYFGNMPAEMLMQPLVLRQWFGLTDDELMSFIPLNEYVDNVLVSLTPEGVTRVVMNSPSESKGFLHFVRIYPQTSTLWRAVYSLKTDSVFGAYLNIPAEPESGNEFASPKWLAPNIPIHAGELVIRDMDISTAFYDHPENNPPKAKRFLANYSETENNKMNYIWVACHKAGEAQGGTNEKVFFTLTTLPTTQFLLKLNKAIRLYKATGLSPRVLEDIVNSVNPDQITDDTLTLLFRTHLLMQRYGISHEDALVMAKGRISMVEHGNEPSHFDRLFNLPSRSKGDFYPEIKPHIFLLPEKAEDDWEIKAVLKRAFQTDDIGLAALWQVYASNSTGHQFYLSLKDISGMYAISLWARLHGLTPQSLLSLLTLMGLPNQLWNAQVGVWNELLEKLHSVVNWLNARNWTVHDLHIMTRDVTTIPASTEITNFIEQVRAVVAGSELPEKPVLNDYMQALNPLVTATFSLNSETAGAALLNWVNQAEPEGLDVAGFWAALTEPTALKKKKQQNLQVSLLLLMLWRRWR
;
A
#
# COMPACT_ATOMS: atom_id res chain seq x y z
N MET A 1 -77.99 13.13 -22.07
CA MET A 1 -77.08 12.90 -23.20
C MET A 1 -77.89 12.81 -24.47
N THR A 2 -77.44 13.45 -25.54
CA THR A 2 -78.02 13.28 -26.89
C THR A 2 -77.63 11.90 -27.45
N ALA A 3 -78.36 11.40 -28.46
CA ALA A 3 -78.06 10.10 -29.08
C ALA A 3 -76.64 10.03 -29.67
N GLU A 4 -76.14 11.16 -30.17
CA GLU A 4 -74.79 11.34 -30.69
C GLU A 4 -73.73 11.22 -29.59
N GLN A 5 -73.91 11.87 -28.44
CA GLN A 5 -73.02 11.76 -27.27
C GLN A 5 -72.96 10.34 -26.70
N ASN A 6 -74.06 9.58 -26.71
CA ASN A 6 -74.07 8.18 -26.29
C ASN A 6 -73.29 7.29 -27.27
N THR A 7 -73.35 7.59 -28.56
CA THR A 7 -72.62 6.85 -29.60
C THR A 7 -71.12 7.12 -29.46
N THR A 8 -70.72 8.39 -29.24
CA THR A 8 -69.34 8.79 -28.95
C THR A 8 -68.81 8.17 -27.65
N LEU A 9 -69.60 8.15 -26.58
CA LEU A 9 -69.23 7.49 -25.32
C LEU A 9 -69.01 5.99 -25.50
N ASN A 10 -69.92 5.28 -26.18
CA ASN A 10 -69.79 3.82 -26.41
C ASN A 10 -68.57 3.48 -27.28
N THR A 11 -68.26 4.36 -28.23
CA THR A 11 -67.10 4.24 -29.12
C THR A 11 -65.79 4.41 -28.34
N ILE A 12 -65.70 5.46 -27.53
CA ILE A 12 -64.53 5.75 -26.67
C ILE A 12 -64.36 4.68 -25.58
N THR A 13 -65.43 4.33 -24.87
CA THR A 13 -65.39 3.31 -23.81
C THR A 13 -65.02 1.92 -24.36
N GLY A 14 -65.47 1.58 -25.57
CA GLY A 14 -65.06 0.39 -26.30
C GLY A 14 -63.58 0.39 -26.68
N ALA A 15 -63.05 1.51 -27.19
CA ALA A 15 -61.63 1.65 -27.55
C ALA A 15 -60.68 1.58 -26.33
N LEU A 16 -61.14 2.10 -25.18
CA LEU A 16 -60.37 2.11 -23.93
C LEU A 16 -60.59 0.86 -23.05
N GLY A 17 -61.57 0.01 -23.37
CA GLY A 17 -61.93 -1.16 -22.56
C GLY A 17 -62.54 -0.82 -21.20
N VAL A 18 -63.08 0.39 -21.03
CA VAL A 18 -63.70 0.85 -19.78
C VAL A 18 -65.21 0.62 -19.81
N LYS A 19 -65.80 0.32 -18.64
CA LYS A 19 -67.21 -0.09 -18.52
C LYS A 19 -68.17 1.02 -18.12
N SER A 20 -67.67 2.23 -17.82
CA SER A 20 -68.50 3.35 -17.37
C SER A 20 -67.91 4.69 -17.79
N LYS A 21 -68.76 5.71 -17.84
CA LYS A 21 -68.36 7.09 -18.11
C LYS A 21 -67.42 7.62 -17.03
N ALA A 22 -67.71 7.39 -15.76
CA ALA A 22 -66.84 7.78 -14.65
C ALA A 22 -65.43 7.17 -14.73
N ALA A 23 -65.26 5.98 -15.32
CA ALA A 23 -63.94 5.37 -15.49
C ALA A 23 -63.04 6.14 -16.48
N LEU A 24 -63.62 6.92 -17.40
CA LEU A 24 -62.85 7.79 -18.31
C LEU A 24 -62.10 8.89 -17.56
N ALA A 25 -62.57 9.31 -16.39
CA ALA A 25 -61.93 10.34 -15.58
C ALA A 25 -60.58 9.91 -14.98
N GLN A 26 -60.21 8.63 -15.11
CA GLN A 26 -58.90 8.10 -14.69
C GLN A 26 -57.82 8.34 -15.76
N TYR A 27 -58.20 8.73 -16.97
CA TYR A 27 -57.28 8.99 -18.08
C TYR A 27 -57.25 10.48 -18.39
N SER A 28 -56.10 10.98 -18.83
CA SER A 28 -56.02 12.35 -19.32
C SER A 28 -56.71 12.50 -20.69
N PRO A 29 -57.22 13.69 -21.05
CA PRO A 29 -57.76 13.93 -22.39
C PRO A 29 -56.79 13.58 -23.52
N ALA A 30 -55.49 13.79 -23.29
CA ALA A 30 -54.43 13.43 -24.23
C ALA A 30 -54.26 11.91 -24.39
N GLU A 31 -54.32 11.14 -23.30
CA GLU A 31 -54.29 9.67 -23.36
C GLU A 31 -55.49 9.10 -24.10
N ILE A 32 -56.69 9.64 -23.84
CA ILE A 32 -57.92 9.24 -24.52
C ILE A 32 -57.80 9.50 -26.03
N ASP A 33 -57.34 10.69 -26.44
CA ASP A 33 -57.11 11.02 -27.84
C ASP A 33 -56.10 10.09 -28.49
N LEU A 34 -55.00 9.79 -27.81
CA LEU A 34 -53.94 8.92 -28.33
C LEU A 34 -54.45 7.48 -28.54
N ARG A 35 -55.20 6.92 -27.60
CA ARG A 35 -55.80 5.57 -27.76
C ARG A 35 -56.90 5.51 -28.82
N MET A 36 -57.65 6.59 -29.00
CA MET A 36 -58.64 6.70 -30.07
C MET A 36 -57.97 6.68 -31.45
N ARG A 37 -56.84 7.36 -31.60
CA ARG A 37 -56.03 7.32 -32.82
C ARG A 37 -55.46 5.93 -33.08
N ASP A 38 -54.96 5.24 -32.06
CA ASP A 38 -54.48 3.85 -32.17
C ASP A 38 -55.59 2.89 -32.61
N ALA A 39 -56.82 3.11 -32.14
CA ALA A 39 -58.01 2.37 -32.55
C ALA A 39 -58.55 2.78 -33.94
N LYS A 40 -57.89 3.70 -34.65
CA LYS A 40 -58.29 4.27 -35.95
C LYS A 40 -59.68 4.92 -35.92
N GLN A 41 -60.02 5.57 -34.82
CA GLN A 41 -61.28 6.29 -34.65
C GLN A 41 -61.03 7.79 -34.53
N GLU A 42 -61.85 8.59 -35.19
CA GLU A 42 -61.77 10.05 -35.15
C GLU A 42 -62.66 10.61 -34.03
N CYS A 43 -62.14 11.58 -33.29
CA CYS A 43 -62.87 12.30 -32.24
C CYS A 43 -62.51 13.80 -32.33
N SER A 44 -63.48 14.68 -32.12
CA SER A 44 -63.19 16.11 -32.02
C SER A 44 -62.57 16.42 -30.66
N TRP A 45 -61.49 17.19 -30.63
CA TRP A 45 -60.80 17.55 -29.39
C TRP A 45 -61.72 18.30 -28.40
N SER A 46 -62.56 19.20 -28.90
CA SER A 46 -63.53 19.93 -28.06
C SER A 46 -64.59 19.00 -27.47
N GLY A 47 -65.13 18.06 -28.27
CA GLY A 47 -66.10 17.07 -27.79
C GLY A 47 -65.49 16.10 -26.78
N LEU A 48 -64.20 15.75 -26.94
CA LEU A 48 -63.46 14.93 -25.99
C LEU A 48 -63.24 15.64 -24.65
N GLN A 49 -62.90 16.93 -24.67
CA GLN A 49 -62.75 17.73 -23.45
C GLN A 49 -64.07 17.88 -22.70
N GLU A 50 -65.18 18.12 -23.40
CA GLU A 50 -66.51 18.19 -22.80
C GLU A 50 -66.91 16.84 -22.18
N LEU A 51 -66.74 15.74 -22.91
CA LEU A 51 -67.04 14.40 -22.41
C LEU A 51 -66.18 14.04 -21.19
N HIS A 52 -64.89 14.38 -21.22
CA HIS A 52 -63.99 14.18 -20.09
C HIS A 52 -64.41 15.04 -18.87
N ALA A 53 -64.83 16.30 -19.08
CA ALA A 53 -65.33 17.15 -17.99
C ALA A 53 -66.61 16.56 -17.37
N GLU A 54 -67.52 16.02 -18.18
CA GLU A 54 -68.71 15.33 -17.68
C GLU A 54 -68.36 14.03 -16.94
N ALA A 55 -67.41 13.24 -17.46
CA ALA A 55 -66.90 12.04 -16.80
C ALA A 55 -66.23 12.35 -15.46
N LYS A 56 -65.46 13.44 -15.40
CA LYS A 56 -64.80 13.91 -14.19
C LYS A 56 -65.81 14.31 -13.12
N LYS A 57 -66.86 15.04 -13.52
CA LYS A 57 -67.96 15.39 -12.63
C LYS A 57 -68.65 14.15 -12.06
N GLU A 58 -68.99 13.18 -12.91
CA GLU A 58 -69.64 11.93 -12.47
C GLU A 58 -68.74 11.12 -11.53
N TYR A 59 -67.44 11.03 -11.82
CA TYR A 59 -66.46 10.40 -10.96
C TYR A 59 -66.37 11.07 -9.58
N ASP A 60 -66.31 12.40 -9.54
CA ASP A 60 -66.24 13.17 -8.30
C ASP A 60 -67.55 13.04 -7.49
N ASP A 61 -68.71 13.03 -8.15
CA ASP A 61 -70.03 12.80 -7.54
C ASP A 61 -70.10 11.39 -6.89
N LEU A 62 -69.61 10.35 -7.57
CA LEU A 62 -69.51 8.99 -7.02
C LEU A 62 -68.58 8.94 -5.80
N ARG A 63 -67.45 9.65 -5.84
CA ARG A 63 -66.50 9.72 -4.72
C ARG A 63 -67.08 10.45 -3.50
N ILE A 64 -67.89 11.49 -3.72
CA ILE A 64 -68.63 12.18 -2.66
C ILE A 64 -69.68 11.24 -2.06
N MET A 65 -70.40 10.49 -2.91
CA MET A 65 -71.38 9.49 -2.46
C MET A 65 -70.72 8.43 -1.57
N GLU A 66 -69.62 7.84 -2.02
CA GLU A 66 -68.85 6.84 -1.25
C GLU A 66 -68.38 7.41 0.10
N LYS A 67 -67.74 8.59 0.10
CA LYS A 67 -67.30 9.25 1.34
C LYS A 67 -68.44 9.50 2.31
N ASN A 68 -69.62 9.88 1.82
CA ASN A 68 -70.81 10.10 2.65
C ASN A 68 -71.35 8.80 3.26
N ILE A 69 -71.32 7.69 2.52
CA ILE A 69 -71.71 6.37 3.02
C ILE A 69 -70.73 5.92 4.11
N LEU A 70 -69.43 5.92 3.81
CA LEU A 70 -68.38 5.53 4.76
C LEU A 70 -68.44 6.40 6.02
N THR A 71 -68.47 7.73 5.91
CA THR A 71 -68.51 8.61 7.10
C THR A 71 -69.65 8.28 8.07
N ARG A 72 -70.81 7.82 7.57
CA ARG A 72 -71.95 7.39 8.41
C ARG A 72 -71.80 6.00 8.99
N ALA A 73 -71.09 5.12 8.31
CA ALA A 73 -70.77 3.77 8.79
C ALA A 73 -69.68 3.79 9.88
N SER A 74 -69.03 4.94 10.11
CA SER A 74 -67.97 5.08 11.10
C SER A 74 -68.40 4.61 12.50
N PRO A 75 -67.64 3.70 13.14
CA PRO A 75 -67.94 3.21 14.49
C PRO A 75 -67.80 4.31 15.56
N LEU A 76 -67.10 5.40 15.25
CA LEU A 76 -66.95 6.56 16.14
C LEU A 76 -68.13 7.53 16.06
N LEU A 77 -69.02 7.36 15.07
CA LEU A 77 -70.21 8.20 14.87
C LEU A 77 -71.51 7.39 14.99
N PRO A 78 -71.76 6.67 16.11
CA PRO A 78 -72.93 5.79 16.27
C PRO A 78 -74.27 6.54 16.23
N GLN A 79 -74.27 7.89 16.17
CA GLN A 79 -75.45 8.74 16.06
C GLN A 79 -75.43 9.69 14.84
N ALA A 80 -74.66 9.42 13.77
CA ALA A 80 -74.65 10.27 12.57
C ALA A 80 -76.06 10.49 11.95
N VAL A 81 -76.98 9.55 12.16
CA VAL A 81 -78.41 9.64 11.78
C VAL A 81 -79.14 10.77 12.51
N LYS A 82 -78.75 11.12 13.75
CA LYS A 82 -79.37 12.23 14.51
C LYS A 82 -78.86 13.62 14.10
N LEU A 83 -77.76 13.71 13.35
CA LEU A 83 -77.14 14.98 12.93
C LEU A 83 -77.70 15.55 11.61
N GLY A 84 -78.77 14.97 11.05
CA GLY A 84 -79.50 15.55 9.92
C GLY A 84 -78.75 15.55 8.57
N LEU A 85 -77.74 14.69 8.40
CA LEU A 85 -76.99 14.60 7.15
C LEU A 85 -77.88 13.99 6.03
N LYS A 86 -78.10 14.73 4.92
CA LYS A 86 -78.93 14.36 3.75
C LYS A 86 -78.72 12.91 3.29
N HIS A 87 -79.77 12.08 3.18
CA HIS A 87 -79.63 10.69 2.71
C HIS A 87 -78.94 10.60 1.33
N PRO A 88 -77.87 9.80 1.18
CA PRO A 88 -77.34 9.47 -0.13
C PRO A 88 -78.37 8.66 -0.93
N GLY A 89 -78.30 8.70 -2.25
CA GLY A 89 -79.21 7.94 -3.13
C GLY A 89 -78.99 6.43 -3.14
N VAL A 90 -77.98 5.93 -2.42
CA VAL A 90 -77.62 4.51 -2.27
C VAL A 90 -77.57 4.18 -0.78
N SER A 91 -78.19 3.07 -0.36
CA SER A 91 -78.19 2.67 1.05
C SER A 91 -76.88 2.00 1.47
N LEU A 92 -76.57 2.00 2.77
CA LEU A 92 -75.41 1.29 3.30
C LEU A 92 -75.48 -0.21 3.00
N GLN A 93 -76.67 -0.81 3.04
CA GLN A 93 -76.87 -2.22 2.74
C GLN A 93 -76.51 -2.56 1.29
N ASP A 94 -76.96 -1.74 0.34
CA ASP A 94 -76.61 -1.93 -1.08
C ASP A 94 -75.09 -1.84 -1.30
N TYR A 95 -74.42 -0.89 -0.63
CA TYR A 95 -72.97 -0.74 -0.71
C TYR A 95 -72.24 -1.99 -0.14
N GLU A 96 -72.69 -2.52 0.99
CA GLU A 96 -72.08 -3.71 1.60
C GLU A 96 -72.28 -4.97 0.75
N GLU A 97 -73.42 -5.10 0.08
CA GLU A 97 -73.68 -6.18 -0.88
C GLU A 97 -72.78 -6.07 -2.12
N TRP A 98 -72.50 -4.86 -2.62
CA TRP A 98 -71.64 -4.64 -3.78
C TRP A 98 -70.15 -4.82 -3.50
N PHE A 99 -69.69 -4.42 -2.31
CA PHE A 99 -68.26 -4.35 -1.98
C PHE A 99 -67.81 -5.29 -0.85
N GLY A 100 -68.67 -6.21 -0.42
CA GLY A 100 -68.30 -7.32 0.46
C GLY A 100 -68.00 -6.91 1.90
N TRP A 101 -68.93 -6.17 2.53
CA TRP A 101 -68.81 -5.73 3.93
C TRP A 101 -67.65 -4.76 4.21
N HIS A 102 -67.27 -3.95 3.22
CA HIS A 102 -66.17 -3.00 3.32
C HIS A 102 -66.45 -1.84 4.30
N ALA A 103 -67.70 -1.35 4.38
CA ALA A 103 -68.05 -0.22 5.24
C ALA A 103 -68.12 -0.60 6.74
N ALA A 104 -68.21 -1.89 7.06
CA ALA A 104 -68.16 -2.43 8.42
C ALA A 104 -66.72 -2.66 8.95
N GLN A 105 -65.70 -2.60 8.09
CA GLN A 105 -64.32 -3.00 8.40
C GLN A 105 -63.37 -1.79 8.49
N TYR A 106 -63.51 -1.01 9.55
CA TYR A 106 -62.61 0.11 9.82
C TYR A 106 -61.23 -0.36 10.30
N ALA A 107 -60.19 0.09 9.62
CA ALA A 107 -58.81 -0.09 10.04
C ALA A 107 -58.39 0.98 11.07
N SER A 108 -57.49 0.62 11.99
CA SER A 108 -56.91 1.57 12.93
C SER A 108 -55.89 2.48 12.22
N PRO A 109 -55.64 3.69 12.75
CA PRO A 109 -54.52 4.51 12.27
C PRO A 109 -53.20 3.74 12.40
N GLY A 110 -52.44 3.66 11.30
CA GLY A 110 -51.19 2.89 11.24
C GLY A 110 -51.35 1.47 10.65
N ASP A 111 -52.56 0.97 10.50
CA ASP A 111 -52.78 -0.33 9.85
C ASP A 111 -52.50 -0.24 8.34
N VAL A 112 -51.83 -1.26 7.80
CA VAL A 112 -51.51 -1.40 6.38
C VAL A 112 -52.75 -1.38 5.50
N SER A 113 -53.87 -1.90 6.01
CA SER A 113 -55.17 -1.97 5.34
C SER A 113 -55.91 -0.63 5.29
N SER A 114 -55.45 0.39 6.02
CA SER A 114 -56.05 1.72 5.96
C SER A 114 -55.86 2.34 4.58
N MET A 115 -56.92 2.95 4.02
CA MET A 115 -56.85 3.69 2.74
C MET A 115 -55.93 4.92 2.79
N PHE A 116 -55.50 5.33 3.99
CA PHE A 116 -54.56 6.41 4.23
C PHE A 116 -53.17 5.91 4.65
N SER A 117 -52.93 4.60 4.60
CA SER A 117 -51.64 4.03 4.94
C SER A 117 -50.57 4.38 3.90
N PRO A 118 -49.28 4.36 4.27
CA PRO A 118 -48.17 4.37 3.31
C PRO A 118 -48.27 3.28 2.24
N ALA A 119 -48.86 2.12 2.54
CA ALA A 119 -49.07 1.06 1.56
C ALA A 119 -50.15 1.42 0.52
N ALA A 120 -51.23 2.07 0.94
CA ALA A 120 -52.23 2.61 0.02
C ALA A 120 -51.63 3.73 -0.87
N TYR A 121 -50.79 4.58 -0.29
CA TYR A 121 -50.04 5.59 -1.04
C TYR A 121 -49.07 4.95 -2.05
N LEU A 122 -48.29 3.95 -1.65
CA LEU A 122 -47.39 3.22 -2.54
C LEU A 122 -48.14 2.52 -3.68
N THR A 123 -49.32 1.95 -3.40
CA THR A 123 -50.17 1.31 -4.40
C THR A 123 -50.61 2.31 -5.46
N ALA A 124 -51.07 3.49 -5.03
CA ALA A 124 -51.43 4.56 -5.96
C ALA A 124 -50.20 5.04 -6.75
N LEU A 125 -49.08 5.28 -6.08
CA LEU A 125 -47.85 5.74 -6.72
C LEU A 125 -47.34 4.75 -7.77
N TYR A 126 -47.30 3.45 -7.46
CA TYR A 126 -46.85 2.42 -8.38
C TYR A 126 -47.78 2.30 -9.60
N ARG A 127 -49.11 2.37 -9.38
CA ARG A 127 -50.09 2.35 -10.48
C ARG A 127 -49.87 3.50 -11.46
N GLU A 128 -49.71 4.73 -10.98
CA GLU A 128 -49.50 5.88 -11.86
C GLU A 128 -48.08 5.89 -12.47
N ALA A 129 -47.05 5.51 -11.71
CA ALA A 129 -45.67 5.57 -12.15
C ALA A 129 -45.30 4.48 -13.17
N ARG A 130 -46.00 3.34 -13.18
CA ARG A 130 -45.73 2.25 -14.13
C ARG A 130 -45.99 2.66 -15.58
N GLU A 131 -46.97 3.52 -15.81
CA GLU A 131 -47.39 3.93 -17.16
C GLU A 131 -46.49 5.05 -17.75
N LEU A 132 -45.49 5.57 -17.00
CA LEU A 132 -44.61 6.67 -17.44
C LEU A 132 -43.66 6.30 -18.60
N TYR A 133 -43.30 5.02 -18.72
CA TYR A 133 -42.43 4.51 -19.78
C TYR A 133 -43.11 3.29 -20.43
N SER A 134 -42.75 2.97 -21.68
CA SER A 134 -43.23 1.74 -22.31
C SER A 134 -42.65 0.49 -21.62
N ALA A 135 -43.37 -0.63 -21.62
CA ALA A 135 -42.90 -1.90 -21.05
C ALA A 135 -41.57 -2.42 -21.65
N THR A 136 -41.23 -1.96 -22.86
CA THR A 136 -39.98 -2.28 -23.57
C THR A 136 -38.82 -1.36 -23.21
N SER A 137 -39.09 -0.21 -22.57
CA SER A 137 -38.06 0.74 -22.18
C SER A 137 -37.25 0.23 -20.98
N VAL A 138 -35.93 0.40 -21.03
CA VAL A 138 -35.04 0.11 -19.89
C VAL A 138 -35.37 0.95 -18.65
N TRP A 139 -36.05 2.08 -18.83
CA TRP A 139 -36.46 2.98 -17.74
C TRP A 139 -37.81 2.59 -17.10
N HIS A 140 -38.51 1.60 -17.67
CA HIS A 140 -39.75 1.10 -17.10
C HIS A 140 -39.52 0.54 -15.68
N ILE A 141 -40.43 0.84 -14.75
CA ILE A 141 -40.25 0.52 -13.34
C ILE A 141 -40.04 -0.99 -13.11
N ASP A 142 -40.79 -1.84 -13.80
CA ASP A 142 -40.68 -3.29 -13.67
C ASP A 142 -39.41 -3.86 -14.35
N GLN A 143 -38.81 -3.11 -15.29
CA GLN A 143 -37.54 -3.52 -15.91
C GLN A 143 -36.36 -3.17 -15.00
N ARG A 144 -36.36 -1.98 -14.39
CA ARG A 144 -35.29 -1.53 -13.49
C ARG A 144 -35.42 -2.03 -12.05
N ARG A 145 -36.64 -2.34 -11.59
CA ARG A 145 -36.96 -2.82 -10.23
C ARG A 145 -38.08 -3.89 -10.26
N PRO A 146 -37.78 -5.10 -10.78
CA PRO A 146 -38.73 -6.21 -10.87
C PRO A 146 -39.19 -6.71 -9.50
N ASP A 147 -38.49 -6.37 -8.43
CA ASP A 147 -38.86 -6.69 -7.05
C ASP A 147 -40.08 -5.91 -6.55
N LEU A 148 -40.37 -4.72 -7.10
CA LEU A 148 -41.47 -3.87 -6.62
C LEU A 148 -42.86 -4.44 -6.92
N LYS A 149 -43.05 -5.09 -8.07
CA LYS A 149 -44.35 -5.69 -8.44
C LYS A 149 -44.71 -6.88 -7.54
N ASP A 150 -43.69 -7.57 -7.01
CA ASP A 150 -43.83 -8.77 -6.17
C ASP A 150 -43.79 -8.42 -4.67
N LEU A 151 -43.67 -7.13 -4.33
CA LEU A 151 -43.64 -6.64 -2.95
C LEU A 151 -44.99 -6.87 -2.26
N VAL A 152 -44.98 -7.69 -1.20
CA VAL A 152 -46.17 -7.95 -0.39
C VAL A 152 -46.48 -6.76 0.53
N LEU A 153 -47.68 -6.19 0.40
CA LEU A 153 -48.18 -5.15 1.30
C LEU A 153 -48.69 -5.78 2.60
N SER A 154 -47.82 -5.89 3.60
CA SER A 154 -48.14 -6.46 4.92
C SER A 154 -47.73 -5.50 6.04
N GLN A 155 -48.38 -5.63 7.21
CA GLN A 155 -48.04 -4.82 8.39
C GLN A 155 -46.56 -4.98 8.77
N LYS A 156 -46.05 -6.22 8.68
CA LYS A 156 -44.64 -6.50 8.93
C LYS A 156 -43.71 -5.70 8.01
N ASN A 157 -43.99 -5.65 6.70
CA ASN A 157 -43.15 -4.89 5.76
C ASN A 157 -43.29 -3.38 5.94
N MET A 158 -44.43 -2.91 6.44
CA MET A 158 -44.66 -1.50 6.74
C MET A 158 -43.93 -1.04 8.02
N ASP A 159 -43.90 -1.88 9.05
CA ASP A 159 -43.41 -1.49 10.39
C ASP A 159 -41.97 -1.93 10.70
N THR A 160 -41.48 -3.00 10.06
CA THR A 160 -40.14 -3.54 10.39
C THR A 160 -39.06 -2.61 9.88
N GLU A 161 -38.30 -2.03 10.79
CA GLU A 161 -37.11 -1.26 10.44
C GLU A 161 -36.01 -2.17 9.85
N VAL A 162 -35.50 -1.77 8.69
CA VAL A 162 -34.44 -2.48 7.97
C VAL A 162 -33.37 -1.50 7.50
N SER A 163 -32.14 -1.97 7.33
CA SER A 163 -31.05 -1.15 6.79
C SER A 163 -31.24 -0.93 5.29
N ALA A 164 -31.26 0.34 4.88
CA ALA A 164 -31.30 0.70 3.46
C ALA A 164 -30.13 0.10 2.66
N LEU A 165 -28.95 -0.04 3.29
CA LEU A 165 -27.79 -0.66 2.66
C LEU A 165 -28.00 -2.17 2.46
N SER A 166 -28.63 -2.86 3.40
CA SER A 166 -28.96 -4.29 3.25
C SER A 166 -29.92 -4.51 2.08
N LEU A 167 -30.96 -3.68 1.95
CA LEU A 167 -31.87 -3.73 0.81
C LEU A 167 -31.15 -3.45 -0.51
N SER A 168 -30.25 -2.47 -0.54
CA SER A 168 -29.43 -2.19 -1.73
C SER A 168 -28.56 -3.40 -2.11
N ASN A 169 -27.96 -4.07 -1.15
CA ASN A 169 -27.13 -5.25 -1.39
C ASN A 169 -27.96 -6.45 -1.87
N GLU A 170 -29.16 -6.66 -1.31
CA GLU A 170 -30.09 -7.70 -1.76
C GLU A 170 -30.48 -7.48 -3.23
N ILE A 171 -30.84 -6.25 -3.60
CA ILE A 171 -31.18 -5.91 -4.99
C ILE A 171 -29.99 -6.15 -5.92
N LEU A 172 -28.80 -5.64 -5.57
CA LEU A 172 -27.59 -5.79 -6.41
C LEU A 172 -27.16 -7.26 -6.55
N LEU A 173 -27.26 -8.04 -5.48
CA LEU A 173 -26.91 -9.45 -5.49
C LEU A 173 -27.88 -10.25 -6.34
N GLU A 174 -29.20 -10.01 -6.24
CA GLU A 174 -30.18 -10.71 -7.06
C GLU A 174 -29.96 -10.43 -8.54
N ARG A 175 -29.73 -9.17 -8.91
CA ARG A 175 -29.39 -8.79 -10.29
C ARG A 175 -28.11 -9.45 -10.79
N THR A 176 -27.12 -9.57 -9.92
CA THR A 176 -25.86 -10.25 -10.24
C THR A 176 -26.11 -11.74 -10.51
N ARG A 177 -26.91 -12.41 -9.67
CA ARG A 177 -27.29 -13.81 -9.86
C ARG A 177 -28.07 -14.02 -11.15
N GLU A 178 -28.99 -13.12 -11.47
CA GLU A 178 -29.74 -13.15 -12.73
C GLU A 178 -28.83 -13.00 -13.95
N ALA A 179 -27.88 -12.07 -13.91
CA ALA A 179 -26.93 -11.84 -14.99
C ALA A 179 -25.94 -13.00 -15.20
N MET A 180 -25.71 -13.81 -14.16
CA MET A 180 -24.86 -15.01 -14.22
C MET A 180 -25.58 -16.25 -14.77
N LYS A 181 -26.87 -16.16 -15.12
CA LYS A 181 -27.59 -17.30 -15.72
C LYS A 181 -26.95 -17.72 -17.05
N PRO A 182 -26.79 -19.03 -17.32
CA PRO A 182 -26.32 -19.51 -18.61
C PRO A 182 -27.23 -19.06 -19.77
N PRO A 183 -26.68 -18.76 -20.96
CA PRO A 183 -27.46 -18.34 -22.13
C PRO A 183 -28.48 -19.39 -22.59
N GLU A 184 -28.19 -20.66 -22.35
CA GLU A 184 -29.02 -21.81 -22.77
C GLU A 184 -30.23 -22.05 -21.86
N GLY A 185 -30.42 -21.21 -20.83
CA GLY A 185 -31.40 -21.42 -19.78
C GLY A 185 -30.88 -22.38 -18.71
N GLY A 186 -31.08 -22.01 -17.44
CA GLY A 186 -30.58 -22.77 -16.30
C GLY A 186 -31.05 -22.18 -14.97
N GLU A 187 -30.80 -22.89 -13.88
CA GLU A 187 -31.13 -22.41 -12.53
C GLU A 187 -30.33 -21.14 -12.19
N THR A 188 -30.96 -20.22 -11.46
CA THR A 188 -30.26 -19.09 -10.84
C THR A 188 -29.16 -19.61 -9.92
N PRO A 189 -27.90 -19.16 -10.08
CA PRO A 189 -26.83 -19.47 -9.13
C PRO A 189 -27.25 -19.10 -7.69
N THR A 190 -26.72 -19.83 -6.72
CA THR A 190 -26.93 -19.49 -5.30
C THR A 190 -26.16 -18.20 -4.94
N GLU A 191 -26.52 -17.55 -3.83
CA GLU A 191 -25.76 -16.41 -3.30
C GLU A 191 -24.28 -16.75 -3.11
N ASN A 192 -23.97 -17.93 -2.56
CA ASN A 192 -22.59 -18.35 -2.33
C ASN A 192 -21.83 -18.51 -3.65
N ALA A 193 -22.44 -19.06 -4.69
CA ALA A 193 -21.83 -19.18 -6.00
C ALA A 193 -21.54 -17.81 -6.63
N ALA A 194 -22.48 -16.85 -6.52
CA ALA A 194 -22.26 -15.50 -7.01
C ALA A 194 -21.10 -14.80 -6.27
N LEU A 195 -21.04 -14.93 -4.95
CA LEU A 195 -19.95 -14.39 -4.13
C LEU A 195 -18.59 -15.06 -4.40
N GLU A 196 -18.60 -16.35 -4.74
CA GLU A 196 -17.40 -17.08 -5.14
C GLU A 196 -16.86 -16.54 -6.47
N VAL A 197 -17.73 -16.30 -7.46
CA VAL A 197 -17.34 -15.66 -8.73
C VAL A 197 -16.75 -14.26 -8.48
N LEU A 198 -17.41 -13.45 -7.65
CA LEU A 198 -16.90 -12.11 -7.29
C LEU A 198 -15.55 -12.13 -6.57
N SER A 199 -15.23 -13.24 -5.88
CA SER A 199 -13.94 -13.40 -5.21
C SER A 199 -12.76 -13.56 -6.17
N GLY A 200 -13.01 -14.03 -7.40
CA GLY A 200 -12.02 -14.17 -8.47
C GLY A 200 -12.13 -13.11 -9.57
N HIS A 201 -13.20 -12.32 -9.59
CA HIS A 201 -13.46 -11.34 -10.63
C HIS A 201 -12.51 -10.13 -10.52
N VAL A 202 -11.72 -9.86 -11.56
CA VAL A 202 -10.70 -8.80 -11.57
C VAL A 202 -10.90 -7.75 -12.66
N THR A 203 -11.92 -7.92 -13.52
CA THR A 203 -12.19 -7.06 -14.68
C THR A 203 -12.96 -5.77 -14.35
N SER A 204 -13.34 -5.57 -13.08
CA SER A 204 -13.97 -4.34 -12.59
C SER A 204 -13.13 -3.74 -11.46
N SER A 205 -13.15 -2.42 -11.32
CA SER A 205 -12.36 -1.67 -10.33
C SER A 205 -12.72 -1.97 -8.87
N GLY A 206 -13.99 -2.26 -8.58
CA GLY A 206 -14.46 -2.59 -7.22
C GLY A 206 -14.31 -4.06 -6.83
N THR A 207 -13.83 -4.91 -7.76
CA THR A 207 -13.60 -6.34 -7.55
C THR A 207 -12.11 -6.65 -7.67
N PRO A 208 -11.54 -7.65 -6.98
CA PRO A 208 -12.22 -8.81 -6.39
C PRO A 208 -12.73 -8.57 -4.96
N TYR A 209 -13.92 -9.09 -4.65
CA TYR A 209 -14.49 -9.09 -3.31
C TYR A 209 -14.59 -10.51 -2.77
N HIS A 210 -13.80 -10.84 -1.75
CA HIS A 210 -13.79 -12.16 -1.13
C HIS A 210 -14.42 -12.12 0.27
N ARG A 211 -15.66 -12.60 0.40
CA ARG A 211 -16.45 -12.54 1.66
C ARG A 211 -15.75 -13.19 2.85
N HIS A 212 -15.26 -14.44 2.71
CA HIS A 212 -14.64 -15.14 3.83
C HIS A 212 -13.32 -14.51 4.28
N TYR A 213 -12.46 -14.11 3.33
CA TYR A 213 -11.26 -13.34 3.61
C TYR A 213 -11.59 -12.03 4.36
N SER A 214 -12.57 -11.26 3.88
CA SER A 214 -12.98 -9.99 4.53
C SER A 214 -13.45 -10.22 5.97
N ARG A 215 -14.25 -11.26 6.21
CA ARG A 215 -14.70 -11.65 7.55
C ARG A 215 -13.53 -12.05 8.47
N LEU A 216 -12.60 -12.85 7.96
CA LEU A 216 -11.40 -13.26 8.70
C LEU A 216 -10.56 -12.04 9.09
N ARG A 217 -10.32 -11.13 8.13
CA ARG A 217 -9.58 -9.89 8.34
C ARG A 217 -10.22 -9.01 9.41
N GLN A 218 -11.54 -8.82 9.35
CA GLN A 218 -12.27 -8.03 10.34
C GLN A 218 -12.25 -8.67 11.73
N ALA A 219 -12.44 -10.00 11.81
CA ALA A 219 -12.33 -10.72 13.08
C ALA A 219 -10.92 -10.58 13.68
N ARG A 220 -9.87 -10.70 12.87
CA ARG A 220 -8.49 -10.47 13.28
C ARG A 220 -8.28 -9.03 13.76
N PHE A 221 -8.75 -8.04 13.02
CA PHE A 221 -8.61 -6.62 13.39
C PHE A 221 -9.26 -6.31 14.75
N GLN A 222 -10.41 -6.93 15.05
CA GLN A 222 -11.08 -6.79 16.35
C GLN A 222 -10.35 -7.46 17.51
N LYS A 223 -9.64 -8.58 17.25
CA LYS A 223 -8.98 -9.38 18.29
C LYS A 223 -7.52 -9.02 18.55
N ASP A 224 -6.78 -8.68 17.50
CA ASP A 224 -5.36 -8.31 17.56
C ASP A 224 -5.08 -7.09 16.66
N PRO A 225 -5.55 -5.90 17.05
CA PRO A 225 -5.29 -4.67 16.32
C PRO A 225 -3.77 -4.42 16.27
N ALA A 226 -3.24 -4.20 15.07
CA ALA A 226 -1.81 -4.03 14.79
C ALA A 226 -0.90 -5.25 15.01
N PHE A 227 -1.45 -6.48 15.09
CA PHE A 227 -0.67 -7.72 15.21
C PHE A 227 0.23 -7.80 16.46
N LYS A 228 -0.16 -7.17 17.58
CA LYS A 228 0.65 -7.15 18.81
C LYS A 228 0.84 -8.55 19.38
N GLN A 229 -0.24 -9.33 19.49
CA GLN A 229 -0.18 -10.69 20.00
C GLN A 229 0.62 -11.59 19.05
N LEU A 230 0.36 -11.47 17.75
CA LEU A 230 1.10 -12.22 16.73
C LEU A 230 2.61 -11.91 16.79
N GLN A 231 3.00 -10.65 16.91
CA GLN A 231 4.40 -10.25 17.04
C GLN A 231 5.06 -10.77 18.32
N SER A 232 4.31 -10.84 19.43
CA SER A 232 4.80 -11.41 20.68
C SER A 232 4.99 -12.93 20.65
N ALA A 233 4.49 -13.61 19.61
CA ALA A 233 4.54 -15.05 19.42
C ALA A 233 5.38 -15.45 18.20
N PRO A 234 6.72 -15.24 18.21
CA PRO A 234 7.58 -15.55 17.06
C PRO A 234 7.54 -17.03 16.65
N ALA A 235 7.26 -17.94 17.60
CA ALA A 235 7.08 -19.35 17.32
C ALA A 235 5.90 -19.66 16.39
N VAL A 236 4.87 -18.79 16.36
CA VAL A 236 3.73 -18.87 15.43
C VAL A 236 4.03 -18.08 14.17
N THR A 237 4.49 -16.83 14.32
CA THR A 237 4.69 -15.88 13.22
C THR A 237 5.71 -16.35 12.19
N LYS A 238 6.71 -17.16 12.58
CA LYS A 238 7.66 -17.78 11.65
C LYS A 238 7.02 -18.66 10.57
N HIS A 239 5.79 -19.13 10.77
CA HIS A 239 5.06 -19.95 9.81
C HIS A 239 4.24 -19.13 8.81
N LEU A 240 4.18 -17.81 8.98
CA LEU A 240 3.45 -16.89 8.10
C LEU A 240 4.44 -16.17 7.19
N SER A 241 4.20 -16.21 5.88
CA SER A 241 5.03 -15.48 4.93
C SER A 241 4.78 -13.98 5.03
N GLY A 242 5.80 -13.18 4.68
CA GLY A 242 5.69 -11.72 4.62
C GLY A 242 4.53 -11.21 3.76
N PRO A 243 4.30 -11.75 2.55
CA PRO A 243 3.16 -11.35 1.71
C PRO A 243 1.82 -11.73 2.35
N ALA A 244 1.73 -12.87 3.02
CA ALA A 244 0.50 -13.27 3.72
C ALA A 244 0.20 -12.34 4.91
N LEU A 245 1.23 -11.92 5.66
CA LEU A 245 1.08 -10.93 6.72
C LEU A 245 0.62 -9.57 6.16
N ALA A 246 1.22 -9.14 5.04
CA ALA A 246 0.81 -7.93 4.33
C ALA A 246 -0.64 -8.02 3.85
N ALA A 247 -1.01 -9.14 3.24
CA ALA A 247 -2.35 -9.39 2.74
C ALA A 247 -3.37 -9.56 3.86
N MET A 248 -3.00 -10.06 5.03
CA MET A 248 -3.89 -10.04 6.19
C MET A 248 -4.01 -8.63 6.74
N TYR A 249 -2.93 -7.84 6.75
CA TYR A 249 -2.89 -6.47 7.27
C TYR A 249 -3.75 -5.51 6.45
N TYR A 250 -3.40 -5.38 5.17
CA TYR A 250 -4.06 -4.56 4.17
C TYR A 250 -5.23 -5.33 3.56
N ASP A 251 -6.09 -4.67 2.77
CA ASP A 251 -7.24 -5.33 2.15
C ASP A 251 -6.86 -5.96 0.80
N ILE A 252 -6.01 -6.98 0.84
CA ILE A 252 -5.47 -7.67 -0.33
C ILE A 252 -6.01 -9.12 -0.36
N PRO A 253 -7.20 -9.36 -0.93
CA PRO A 253 -7.74 -10.72 -1.09
C PRO A 253 -6.90 -11.55 -2.08
N PRO A 254 -7.02 -12.89 -2.07
CA PRO A 254 -6.17 -13.77 -2.88
C PRO A 254 -6.13 -13.47 -4.38
N ALA A 255 -7.26 -13.11 -4.99
CA ALA A 255 -7.28 -12.74 -6.41
C ALA A 255 -6.60 -11.40 -6.68
N LEU A 256 -6.69 -10.44 -5.75
CA LEU A 256 -5.96 -9.18 -5.87
C LEU A 256 -4.46 -9.41 -5.69
N TYR A 257 -4.05 -10.23 -4.73
CA TYR A 257 -2.65 -10.64 -4.57
C TYR A 257 -2.09 -11.21 -5.88
N ARG A 258 -2.79 -12.16 -6.51
CA ARG A 258 -2.38 -12.73 -7.81
C ARG A 258 -2.27 -11.66 -8.90
N LEU A 259 -3.25 -10.74 -8.99
CA LEU A 259 -3.20 -9.65 -9.96
C LEU A 259 -2.00 -8.72 -9.72
N LEU A 260 -1.70 -8.39 -8.46
CA LEU A 260 -0.57 -7.52 -8.11
C LEU A 260 0.75 -8.18 -8.48
N THR A 261 0.92 -9.48 -8.21
CA THR A 261 2.17 -10.21 -8.48
C THR A 261 2.32 -10.73 -9.91
N ASP A 262 1.26 -10.72 -10.72
CA ASP A 262 1.26 -11.28 -12.09
C ASP A 262 2.19 -10.52 -13.05
N GLU A 263 3.23 -11.16 -13.59
CA GLU A 263 4.23 -10.52 -14.45
C GLU A 263 3.62 -9.80 -15.66
N ILE A 264 4.08 -8.58 -15.96
CA ILE A 264 3.62 -7.87 -17.15
C ILE A 264 4.50 -8.30 -18.33
N PRO A 265 3.95 -8.90 -19.40
CA PRO A 265 4.75 -9.34 -20.54
C PRO A 265 5.46 -8.18 -21.22
N ALA A 266 6.74 -8.37 -21.57
CA ALA A 266 7.48 -7.43 -22.40
C ALA A 266 6.99 -7.44 -23.87
N ASP A 267 6.46 -8.58 -24.32
CA ASP A 267 5.83 -8.73 -25.64
C ASP A 267 4.48 -7.98 -25.69
N GLU A 268 4.28 -7.21 -26.76
CA GLU A 268 3.12 -6.31 -26.88
C GLU A 268 1.80 -7.07 -27.11
N GLU A 269 1.82 -8.18 -27.84
CA GLU A 269 0.62 -8.97 -28.13
C GLU A 269 0.17 -9.72 -26.88
N LEU A 270 1.10 -10.33 -26.14
CA LEU A 270 0.80 -10.93 -24.84
C LEU A 270 0.32 -9.88 -23.82
N ALA A 271 0.86 -8.65 -23.87
CA ALA A 271 0.37 -7.56 -23.03
C ALA A 271 -1.06 -7.12 -23.42
N LYS A 272 -1.44 -7.14 -24.70
CA LYS A 272 -2.82 -6.87 -25.16
C LYS A 272 -3.80 -7.95 -24.68
N GLU A 273 -3.42 -9.23 -24.75
CA GLU A 273 -4.23 -10.33 -24.21
C GLU A 273 -4.44 -10.17 -22.70
N LYS A 274 -3.36 -9.87 -21.96
CA LYS A 274 -3.43 -9.63 -20.52
C LYS A 274 -4.25 -8.39 -20.17
N PHE A 275 -4.12 -7.31 -20.95
CA PHE A 275 -4.94 -6.12 -20.81
C PHE A 275 -6.43 -6.45 -20.97
N LYS A 276 -6.80 -7.22 -22.00
CA LYS A 276 -8.17 -7.69 -22.19
C LYS A 276 -8.68 -8.55 -21.03
N ALA A 277 -7.82 -9.36 -20.42
CA ALA A 277 -8.16 -10.16 -19.25
C ALA A 277 -8.47 -9.32 -18.00
N TYR A 278 -7.95 -8.09 -17.89
CA TYR A 278 -8.15 -7.20 -16.73
C TYR A 278 -9.08 -6.01 -16.97
N PHE A 279 -9.32 -5.64 -18.21
CA PHE A 279 -10.17 -4.50 -18.58
C PHE A 279 -11.32 -4.86 -19.51
N GLY A 280 -11.46 -6.14 -19.87
CA GLY A 280 -12.48 -6.60 -20.79
C GLY A 280 -12.25 -6.06 -22.20
N ASN A 281 -13.33 -5.69 -22.89
CA ASN A 281 -13.28 -5.23 -24.28
C ASN A 281 -13.07 -3.71 -24.42
N MET A 282 -12.68 -3.00 -23.35
CA MET A 282 -12.43 -1.56 -23.40
C MET A 282 -11.16 -1.26 -24.21
N PRO A 283 -11.17 -0.35 -25.20
CA PRO A 283 -9.94 0.07 -25.89
C PRO A 283 -8.99 0.81 -24.94
N ALA A 284 -7.68 0.56 -25.08
CA ALA A 284 -6.66 1.15 -24.21
C ALA A 284 -6.63 2.69 -24.33
N GLU A 285 -6.79 3.22 -25.53
CA GLU A 285 -6.80 4.66 -25.84
C GLU A 285 -8.01 5.35 -25.21
N MET A 286 -9.16 4.66 -25.15
CA MET A 286 -10.36 5.16 -24.48
C MET A 286 -10.16 5.18 -22.96
N LEU A 287 -9.55 4.13 -22.40
CA LEU A 287 -9.26 4.06 -20.98
C LEU A 287 -8.31 5.17 -20.53
N MET A 288 -7.31 5.54 -21.33
CA MET A 288 -6.36 6.63 -21.00
C MET A 288 -7.00 8.02 -20.88
N GLN A 289 -8.26 8.20 -21.29
CA GLN A 289 -8.92 9.49 -21.10
C GLN A 289 -9.13 9.77 -19.61
N PRO A 290 -8.77 10.96 -19.09
CA PRO A 290 -8.84 11.27 -17.65
C PRO A 290 -10.23 11.03 -17.03
N LEU A 291 -11.32 11.37 -17.75
CA LEU A 291 -12.69 11.10 -17.28
C LEU A 291 -12.95 9.59 -17.10
N VAL A 292 -12.48 8.76 -18.04
CA VAL A 292 -12.67 7.32 -18.01
C VAL A 292 -11.83 6.69 -16.90
N LEU A 293 -10.57 7.10 -16.71
CA LEU A 293 -9.74 6.66 -15.58
C LEU A 293 -10.39 6.95 -14.23
N ARG A 294 -10.91 8.18 -14.04
CA ARG A 294 -11.59 8.56 -12.79
C ARG A 294 -12.82 7.72 -12.51
N GLN A 295 -13.68 7.55 -13.51
CA GLN A 295 -14.90 6.76 -13.37
C GLN A 295 -14.59 5.28 -13.17
N TRP A 296 -13.62 4.75 -13.91
CA TRP A 296 -13.21 3.36 -13.79
C TRP A 296 -12.67 3.11 -12.39
N PHE A 297 -11.65 3.82 -11.94
CA PHE A 297 -10.98 3.55 -10.66
C PHE A 297 -11.63 4.20 -9.43
N GLY A 298 -12.64 5.05 -9.60
CA GLY A 298 -13.24 5.83 -8.51
C GLY A 298 -12.22 6.77 -7.87
N LEU A 299 -11.52 7.56 -8.69
CA LEU A 299 -10.50 8.52 -8.25
C LEU A 299 -11.01 9.96 -8.31
N THR A 300 -10.56 10.78 -7.36
CA THR A 300 -10.65 12.25 -7.49
C THR A 300 -9.64 12.78 -8.51
N ASP A 301 -9.76 14.06 -8.89
CA ASP A 301 -8.80 14.70 -9.80
C ASP A 301 -7.40 14.74 -9.18
N ASP A 302 -7.29 15.09 -7.90
CA ASP A 302 -6.01 15.12 -7.17
C ASP A 302 -5.40 13.71 -7.06
N GLU A 303 -6.21 12.69 -6.77
CA GLU A 303 -5.76 11.30 -6.74
C GLU A 303 -5.25 10.87 -8.12
N LEU A 304 -5.97 11.20 -9.21
CA LEU A 304 -5.52 10.86 -10.56
C LEU A 304 -4.20 11.56 -10.89
N MET A 305 -4.07 12.86 -10.60
CA MET A 305 -2.86 13.63 -10.87
C MET A 305 -1.64 13.10 -10.11
N SER A 306 -1.85 12.53 -8.91
CA SER A 306 -0.78 11.90 -8.13
C SER A 306 -0.22 10.60 -8.75
N PHE A 307 -0.97 9.94 -9.63
CA PHE A 307 -0.50 8.77 -10.40
C PHE A 307 -0.06 9.14 -11.81
N ILE A 308 -0.83 10.01 -12.47
CA ILE A 308 -0.68 10.37 -13.87
C ILE A 308 -0.85 11.88 -13.99
N PRO A 309 0.24 12.65 -13.76
CA PRO A 309 0.25 14.07 -14.05
C PRO A 309 0.30 14.27 -15.56
N LEU A 310 -0.88 14.21 -16.20
CA LEU A 310 -1.02 14.16 -17.64
C LEU A 310 -0.78 15.55 -18.23
N ASN A 311 0.25 15.68 -19.07
CA ASN A 311 0.64 16.92 -19.77
C ASN A 311 1.05 18.11 -18.87
N GLU A 312 1.10 17.92 -17.55
CA GLU A 312 1.54 18.91 -16.58
C GLU A 312 2.59 18.30 -15.66
N TYR A 313 3.57 19.11 -15.25
CA TYR A 313 4.54 18.67 -14.26
C TYR A 313 3.93 18.79 -12.86
N VAL A 314 3.80 17.67 -12.17
CA VAL A 314 3.48 17.61 -10.74
C VAL A 314 4.62 16.89 -10.04
N ASP A 315 5.17 17.51 -9.00
CA ASP A 315 6.26 16.93 -8.21
C ASP A 315 7.42 16.42 -9.08
N ASN A 316 7.87 17.23 -10.04
CA ASN A 316 8.96 16.90 -10.96
C ASN A 316 8.68 15.71 -11.91
N VAL A 317 7.43 15.22 -11.95
CA VAL A 317 6.99 14.14 -12.84
C VAL A 317 6.02 14.68 -13.88
N LEU A 318 6.18 14.23 -15.12
CA LEU A 318 5.25 14.45 -16.23
C LEU A 318 4.90 13.11 -16.85
N VAL A 319 3.62 12.92 -17.21
CA VAL A 319 3.19 11.84 -18.11
C VAL A 319 2.66 12.45 -19.40
N SER A 320 3.21 12.03 -20.54
CA SER A 320 2.83 12.49 -21.87
C SER A 320 2.35 11.32 -22.73
N LEU A 321 1.31 11.56 -23.53
CA LEU A 321 0.84 10.61 -24.55
C LEU A 321 1.59 10.90 -25.85
N THR A 322 2.31 9.91 -26.36
CA THR A 322 3.02 9.98 -27.65
C THR A 322 2.48 8.90 -28.61
N PRO A 323 2.75 8.98 -29.92
CA PRO A 323 2.34 7.93 -30.86
C PRO A 323 2.89 6.55 -30.53
N GLU A 324 4.03 6.48 -29.84
CA GLU A 324 4.69 5.24 -29.41
C GLU A 324 4.15 4.66 -28.09
N GLY A 325 3.28 5.41 -27.38
CA GLY A 325 2.67 4.98 -26.13
C GLY A 325 2.64 6.07 -25.07
N VAL A 326 2.94 5.70 -23.83
CA VAL A 326 2.93 6.61 -22.68
C VAL A 326 4.36 6.83 -22.22
N THR A 327 4.80 8.09 -22.22
CA THR A 327 6.14 8.49 -21.75
C THR A 327 6.03 9.17 -20.39
N ARG A 328 6.64 8.56 -19.38
CA ARG A 328 6.85 9.17 -18.06
C ARG A 328 8.22 9.84 -18.03
N VAL A 329 8.25 11.10 -17.60
CA VAL A 329 9.45 11.90 -17.41
C VAL A 329 9.57 12.22 -15.93
N VAL A 330 10.74 11.98 -15.34
CA VAL A 330 11.07 12.31 -13.95
C VAL A 330 12.27 13.24 -13.96
N MET A 331 12.15 14.41 -13.33
CA MET A 331 13.25 15.35 -13.13
C MET A 331 13.93 15.04 -11.78
N ASN A 332 15.22 14.71 -11.79
CA ASN A 332 15.98 14.23 -10.64
C ASN A 332 16.85 15.33 -9.99
N SER A 333 16.55 16.61 -10.21
CA SER A 333 17.31 17.72 -9.63
C SER A 333 16.36 18.84 -9.24
N PRO A 334 16.62 19.55 -8.13
CA PRO A 334 15.64 20.49 -7.60
C PRO A 334 15.50 21.68 -8.55
N SER A 335 14.26 22.07 -8.83
CA SER A 335 13.94 23.26 -9.65
C SER A 335 14.49 24.54 -9.02
N GLU A 336 14.69 24.56 -7.70
CA GLU A 336 15.32 25.67 -6.98
C GLU A 336 16.84 25.51 -6.93
N SER A 337 17.47 25.44 -8.10
CA SER A 337 18.92 25.44 -8.15
C SER A 337 19.49 26.72 -7.53
N LYS A 338 20.59 26.62 -6.79
CA LYS A 338 21.31 27.80 -6.25
C LYS A 338 22.01 28.63 -7.34
N GLY A 339 21.82 28.27 -8.62
CA GLY A 339 22.49 28.85 -9.78
C GLY A 339 21.63 29.84 -10.56
N PHE A 340 21.75 29.82 -11.88
CA PHE A 340 21.18 30.81 -12.80
C PHE A 340 19.89 30.34 -13.48
N LEU A 341 19.49 29.07 -13.31
CA LEU A 341 18.25 28.53 -13.85
C LEU A 341 17.08 28.82 -12.89
N HIS A 342 15.94 29.27 -13.45
CA HIS A 342 14.69 29.35 -12.71
C HIS A 342 13.92 28.03 -12.77
N PHE A 343 13.81 27.43 -13.96
CA PHE A 343 13.41 26.04 -14.16
C PHE A 343 13.77 25.58 -15.57
N VAL A 344 13.79 24.26 -15.78
CA VAL A 344 13.77 23.63 -17.09
C VAL A 344 12.80 22.45 -17.09
N ARG A 345 12.02 22.31 -18.17
CA ARG A 345 11.03 21.26 -18.37
C ARG A 345 11.11 20.73 -19.79
N ILE A 346 10.88 19.44 -19.97
CA ILE A 346 10.83 18.78 -21.27
C ILE A 346 9.47 18.13 -21.51
N TYR A 347 8.95 18.23 -22.73
CA TYR A 347 7.66 17.66 -23.12
C TYR A 347 7.87 16.79 -24.37
N PRO A 348 7.93 15.46 -24.22
CA PRO A 348 8.08 14.57 -25.37
C PRO A 348 6.79 14.56 -26.20
N GLN A 349 6.92 14.78 -27.51
CA GLN A 349 5.81 14.73 -28.48
C GLN A 349 5.85 13.42 -29.28
N THR A 350 7.05 12.99 -29.65
CA THR A 350 7.34 11.67 -30.22
C THR A 350 8.63 11.12 -29.59
N SER A 351 9.02 9.92 -30.01
CA SER A 351 10.33 9.35 -29.72
C SER A 351 11.52 10.26 -30.06
N THR A 352 11.40 11.15 -31.05
CA THR A 352 12.50 12.01 -31.53
C THR A 352 12.25 13.51 -31.45
N LEU A 353 10.99 13.95 -31.31
CA LEU A 353 10.61 15.36 -31.29
C LEU A 353 10.10 15.77 -29.92
N TRP A 354 10.83 16.67 -29.27
CA TRP A 354 10.56 17.10 -27.90
C TRP A 354 10.49 18.61 -27.81
N ARG A 355 9.75 19.14 -26.82
CA ARG A 355 9.70 20.57 -26.52
C ARG A 355 10.39 20.86 -25.19
N ALA A 356 11.44 21.67 -25.21
CA ALA A 356 12.05 22.22 -24.00
C ALA A 356 11.44 23.58 -23.67
N VAL A 357 11.15 23.78 -22.38
CA VAL A 357 10.68 25.04 -21.82
C VAL A 357 11.56 25.40 -20.63
N TYR A 358 12.20 26.56 -20.65
CA TYR A 358 13.09 26.98 -19.57
C TYR A 358 13.02 28.48 -19.31
N SER A 359 13.46 28.88 -18.11
CA SER A 359 13.56 30.27 -17.69
C SER A 359 14.80 30.46 -16.80
N LEU A 360 15.40 31.65 -16.82
CA LEU A 360 16.67 31.99 -16.15
C LEU A 360 16.48 33.07 -15.08
N LYS A 361 17.25 33.00 -13.99
CA LYS A 361 17.25 33.93 -12.85
C LYS A 361 18.04 35.23 -13.10
N THR A 362 18.96 35.26 -14.07
CA THR A 362 19.88 36.40 -14.26
C THR A 362 20.00 36.81 -15.73
N ASP A 363 20.15 38.11 -15.98
CA ASP A 363 20.25 38.73 -17.33
C ASP A 363 21.58 38.49 -18.07
N SER A 364 22.43 37.55 -17.62
CA SER A 364 23.84 37.46 -18.07
C SER A 364 24.31 36.08 -18.54
N VAL A 365 23.40 35.22 -19.00
CA VAL A 365 23.72 33.88 -19.53
C VAL A 365 23.82 33.96 -21.07
N PHE A 366 24.93 33.48 -21.63
CA PHE A 366 25.22 33.49 -23.08
C PHE A 366 24.60 32.33 -23.87
N GLY A 367 23.87 31.44 -23.21
CA GLY A 367 23.11 30.36 -23.83
C GLY A 367 22.94 29.16 -22.90
N ALA A 368 21.95 28.32 -23.21
CA ALA A 368 21.79 26.98 -22.66
C ALA A 368 22.04 25.95 -23.76
N TYR A 369 22.63 24.81 -23.41
CA TYR A 369 22.69 23.65 -24.30
C TYR A 369 22.10 22.42 -23.64
N LEU A 370 21.62 21.53 -24.49
CA LEU A 370 21.21 20.20 -24.12
C LEU A 370 22.33 19.24 -24.45
N ASN A 371 22.68 18.40 -23.49
CA ASN A 371 23.61 17.31 -23.74
C ASN A 371 22.90 15.98 -23.49
N ILE A 372 22.94 15.11 -24.48
CA ILE A 372 22.35 13.77 -24.45
C ILE A 372 23.53 12.80 -24.49
N PRO A 373 23.75 11.98 -23.45
CA PRO A 373 24.85 11.02 -23.44
C PRO A 373 24.66 9.99 -24.57
N ALA A 374 25.72 9.77 -25.36
CA ALA A 374 25.82 8.68 -26.34
C ALA A 374 26.71 7.56 -25.79
N GLU A 375 26.53 6.31 -26.21
CA GLU A 375 27.45 5.22 -25.84
C GLU A 375 28.84 5.46 -26.46
N PRO A 376 29.94 5.26 -25.69
CA PRO A 376 31.27 5.28 -26.27
C PRO A 376 31.51 3.95 -27.00
N GLU A 377 31.57 3.97 -28.33
CA GLU A 377 32.45 3.05 -29.04
C GLU A 377 33.87 3.49 -28.72
N SER A 378 34.50 2.84 -27.74
CA SER A 378 35.88 3.10 -27.28
C SER A 378 36.17 4.44 -26.58
N GLY A 379 35.89 4.50 -25.28
CA GLY A 379 36.72 5.24 -24.31
C GLY A 379 36.69 6.77 -24.30
N ASN A 380 36.16 7.45 -25.31
CA ASN A 380 35.82 8.88 -25.37
C ASN A 380 34.84 8.98 -26.57
N GLU A 381 33.64 9.56 -26.49
CA GLU A 381 33.35 10.99 -26.42
C GLU A 381 31.85 11.16 -26.11
N PHE A 382 31.48 12.18 -25.33
CA PHE A 382 30.09 12.66 -25.29
C PHE A 382 29.73 13.22 -26.67
N ALA A 383 28.53 12.97 -27.18
CA ALA A 383 28.07 13.64 -28.40
C ALA A 383 28.16 15.17 -28.20
N SER A 384 28.60 15.89 -29.24
CA SER A 384 28.78 17.35 -29.20
C SER A 384 27.51 18.03 -28.65
N PRO A 385 27.62 18.90 -27.62
CA PRO A 385 26.47 19.57 -27.05
C PRO A 385 25.75 20.40 -28.13
N LYS A 386 24.45 20.14 -28.33
CA LYS A 386 23.64 20.92 -29.26
C LYS A 386 23.07 22.11 -28.52
N TRP A 387 23.42 23.31 -28.98
CA TRP A 387 22.93 24.55 -28.41
C TRP A 387 21.40 24.64 -28.54
N LEU A 388 20.71 24.91 -27.43
CA LEU A 388 19.26 25.15 -27.41
C LEU A 388 18.91 26.52 -28.00
N ALA A 389 19.89 27.42 -28.04
CA ALA A 389 19.78 28.73 -28.64
C ALA A 389 21.08 29.09 -29.39
N PRO A 390 21.01 29.72 -30.58
CA PRO A 390 22.15 30.52 -31.05
C PRO A 390 22.48 31.59 -29.99
N ASN A 391 23.70 32.12 -30.00
CA ASN A 391 24.24 33.15 -29.08
C ASN A 391 23.36 34.44 -29.01
N ILE A 392 22.15 34.34 -28.48
CA ILE A 392 21.16 35.39 -28.36
C ILE A 392 20.99 35.64 -26.86
N PRO A 393 21.14 36.89 -26.38
CA PRO A 393 20.91 37.21 -24.98
C PRO A 393 19.45 36.92 -24.60
N ILE A 394 19.26 36.17 -23.52
CA ILE A 394 17.95 35.87 -22.92
C ILE A 394 17.82 36.74 -21.65
N HIS A 395 16.70 37.43 -21.49
CA HIS A 395 16.45 38.25 -20.31
C HIS A 395 15.98 37.41 -19.12
N ALA A 396 16.28 37.83 -17.89
CA ALA A 396 15.84 37.17 -16.68
C ALA A 396 14.30 37.10 -16.62
N GLY A 397 13.78 35.94 -16.26
CA GLY A 397 12.34 35.68 -16.20
C GLY A 397 11.65 35.49 -17.56
N GLU A 398 12.35 35.64 -18.69
CA GLU A 398 11.80 35.32 -20.01
C GLU A 398 11.58 33.81 -20.14
N LEU A 399 10.44 33.43 -20.73
CA LEU A 399 10.10 32.05 -21.00
C LEU A 399 10.61 31.67 -22.39
N VAL A 400 11.54 30.71 -22.45
CA VAL A 400 12.05 30.21 -23.73
C VAL A 400 11.42 28.86 -24.04
N ILE A 401 10.80 28.77 -25.21
CA ILE A 401 10.21 27.54 -25.76
C ILE A 401 10.99 27.14 -27.02
N ARG A 402 11.40 25.87 -27.08
CA ARG A 402 12.13 25.31 -28.23
C ARG A 402 11.66 23.90 -28.52
N ASP A 403 11.27 23.66 -29.76
CA ASP A 403 11.08 22.31 -30.29
C ASP A 403 12.43 21.77 -30.78
N MET A 404 12.72 20.52 -30.44
CA MET A 404 14.02 19.90 -30.60
C MET A 404 13.85 18.53 -31.24
N ASP A 405 14.52 18.33 -32.37
CA ASP A 405 14.69 17.01 -32.96
C ASP A 405 16.01 16.40 -32.47
N ILE A 406 15.91 15.40 -31.59
CA ILE A 406 17.09 14.73 -31.00
C ILE A 406 17.75 13.77 -31.98
N SER A 407 17.05 13.31 -33.03
CA SER A 407 17.63 12.39 -34.01
C SER A 407 18.79 13.04 -34.78
N THR A 408 18.71 14.34 -35.01
CA THR A 408 19.75 15.14 -35.68
C THR A 408 20.94 15.45 -34.77
N ALA A 409 20.82 15.29 -33.45
CA ALA A 409 21.92 15.53 -32.51
C ALA A 409 22.97 14.40 -32.50
N PHE A 410 22.63 13.22 -33.04
CA PHE A 410 23.51 12.06 -33.12
C PHE A 410 24.31 11.96 -34.43
N TYR A 411 24.07 12.84 -35.41
CA TYR A 411 24.48 12.64 -36.81
C TYR A 411 25.63 13.52 -37.31
N ASP A 412 26.42 14.11 -36.41
CA ASP A 412 27.50 15.05 -36.79
C ASP A 412 28.88 14.38 -36.81
N HIS A 413 28.98 13.18 -37.38
CA HIS A 413 30.26 12.63 -37.85
C HIS A 413 30.18 12.31 -39.35
N PRO A 414 30.90 13.05 -40.21
CA PRO A 414 30.94 12.74 -41.62
C PRO A 414 31.78 11.47 -41.84
N GLU A 415 31.19 10.56 -42.61
CA GLU A 415 31.81 9.42 -43.31
C GLU A 415 32.14 8.15 -42.49
N ASN A 416 31.43 7.07 -42.86
CA ASN A 416 31.77 5.65 -42.70
C ASN A 416 31.40 4.92 -41.41
N ASN A 417 30.13 4.95 -41.00
CA ASN A 417 29.37 3.74 -40.63
C ASN A 417 27.91 4.10 -40.35
N PRO A 418 26.91 3.27 -40.70
CA PRO A 418 25.53 3.50 -40.27
C PRO A 418 25.32 2.91 -38.85
N PRO A 419 25.05 3.71 -37.80
CA PRO A 419 24.67 3.13 -36.52
C PRO A 419 23.15 2.98 -36.41
N LYS A 420 22.76 1.89 -35.77
CA LYS A 420 21.39 1.41 -35.54
C LYS A 420 20.62 2.37 -34.60
N ALA A 421 20.11 3.49 -35.13
CA ALA A 421 19.29 4.46 -34.39
C ALA A 421 17.98 3.89 -33.78
N LYS A 422 17.61 2.64 -34.08
CA LYS A 422 16.39 2.00 -33.54
C LYS A 422 16.50 1.45 -32.11
N ARG A 423 17.66 1.49 -31.45
CA ARG A 423 17.85 0.80 -30.15
C ARG A 423 17.86 1.67 -28.89
N PHE A 424 17.85 3.01 -28.99
CA PHE A 424 17.94 3.88 -27.79
C PHE A 424 16.62 4.12 -27.05
N LEU A 425 15.48 3.71 -27.61
CA LEU A 425 14.16 3.74 -26.95
C LEU A 425 13.60 2.34 -26.64
N ALA A 426 14.43 1.30 -26.77
CA ALA A 426 14.04 -0.05 -26.43
C ALA A 426 14.46 -0.36 -24.99
N ASN A 427 13.47 -0.73 -24.17
CA ASN A 427 13.55 -1.41 -22.88
C ASN A 427 14.96 -1.91 -22.50
N TYR A 428 15.48 -1.44 -21.37
CA TYR A 428 16.64 -2.06 -20.74
C TYR A 428 16.34 -2.47 -19.31
N SER A 429 16.30 -3.79 -19.12
CA SER A 429 16.40 -4.47 -17.85
C SER A 429 17.79 -4.26 -17.24
N GLU A 430 17.85 -3.97 -15.95
CA GLU A 430 19.09 -3.93 -15.18
C GLU A 430 19.86 -5.27 -15.30
N THR A 431 20.95 -5.28 -16.07
CA THR A 431 22.08 -6.17 -15.83
C THR A 431 23.38 -5.41 -16.12
N GLU A 432 24.22 -5.29 -15.10
CA GLU A 432 25.66 -5.01 -15.16
C GLU A 432 26.11 -3.91 -16.15
N ASN A 433 25.63 -2.69 -15.90
CA ASN A 433 26.33 -1.41 -16.03
C ASN A 433 25.26 -0.34 -15.98
N ASN A 434 25.31 0.53 -14.98
CA ASN A 434 24.32 1.57 -14.70
C ASN A 434 24.39 2.69 -15.77
N LYS A 435 24.06 2.37 -17.03
CA LYS A 435 23.94 3.34 -18.12
C LYS A 435 22.57 4.03 -17.99
N MET A 436 22.48 4.95 -17.04
CA MET A 436 21.30 5.76 -16.80
C MET A 436 20.94 6.59 -18.05
N ASN A 437 19.71 6.45 -18.56
CA ASN A 437 19.13 7.33 -19.59
C ASN A 437 18.78 8.68 -18.96
N TYR A 438 19.78 9.52 -18.71
CA TYR A 438 19.57 10.89 -18.24
C TYR A 438 19.87 11.91 -19.32
N ILE A 439 19.08 12.97 -19.37
CA ILE A 439 19.40 14.17 -20.15
C ILE A 439 19.80 15.25 -19.18
N TRP A 440 20.87 15.99 -19.49
CA TRP A 440 21.26 17.14 -18.72
C TRP A 440 21.28 18.42 -19.54
N VAL A 441 20.76 19.48 -18.94
CA VAL A 441 20.77 20.84 -19.47
C VAL A 441 21.83 21.62 -18.72
N ALA A 442 22.71 22.33 -19.43
CA ALA A 442 23.62 23.28 -18.81
C ALA A 442 23.58 24.66 -19.44
N CYS A 443 23.89 25.66 -18.62
CA CYS A 443 23.83 27.08 -18.94
C CYS A 443 25.20 27.72 -18.72
N HIS A 444 25.60 28.64 -19.61
CA HIS A 444 26.89 29.35 -19.54
C HIS A 444 26.73 30.86 -19.38
N LYS A 445 27.58 31.48 -18.55
CA LYS A 445 27.66 32.95 -18.42
C LYS A 445 28.56 33.57 -19.51
N ALA A 446 28.20 34.78 -19.96
CA ALA A 446 28.97 35.59 -20.91
C ALA A 446 30.44 35.82 -20.51
N GLY A 447 31.40 35.65 -21.43
CA GLY A 447 32.76 36.21 -21.31
C GLY A 447 33.84 35.30 -20.70
N GLU A 448 33.51 34.08 -20.26
CA GLU A 448 34.50 33.10 -19.81
C GLU A 448 34.83 32.11 -20.93
N ALA A 449 35.85 32.44 -21.73
CA ALA A 449 36.47 31.47 -22.62
C ALA A 449 37.13 30.38 -21.76
N GLN A 450 36.49 29.21 -21.70
CA GLN A 450 36.91 28.02 -20.94
C GLN A 450 36.92 28.21 -19.41
N GLY A 451 35.73 28.20 -18.81
CA GLY A 451 35.60 28.23 -17.34
C GLY A 451 34.20 28.38 -16.76
N GLY A 452 33.15 28.45 -17.61
CA GLY A 452 31.79 28.74 -17.18
C GLY A 452 31.27 27.84 -16.06
N THR A 453 30.58 28.47 -15.10
CA THR A 453 29.79 27.78 -14.08
C THR A 453 28.64 27.01 -14.73
N ASN A 454 28.71 25.68 -14.71
CA ASN A 454 27.70 24.80 -15.27
C ASN A 454 26.70 24.38 -14.19
N GLU A 455 25.44 24.62 -14.45
CA GLU A 455 24.33 24.01 -13.71
C GLU A 455 23.83 22.80 -14.49
N LYS A 456 23.40 21.72 -13.82
CA LYS A 456 22.93 20.49 -14.48
C LYS A 456 21.60 20.06 -13.90
N VAL A 457 20.62 19.79 -14.75
CA VAL A 457 19.33 19.20 -14.37
C VAL A 457 19.15 17.88 -15.09
N PHE A 458 18.92 16.81 -14.34
CA PHE A 458 18.80 15.46 -14.89
C PHE A 458 17.35 15.05 -15.12
N PHE A 459 17.07 14.38 -16.24
CA PHE A 459 15.76 13.80 -16.54
C PHE A 459 15.84 12.31 -16.83
N THR A 460 15.08 11.48 -16.13
CA THR A 460 14.86 10.07 -16.47
C THR A 460 13.59 9.92 -17.30
N LEU A 461 13.68 9.20 -18.42
CA LEU A 461 12.53 8.92 -19.28
C LEU A 461 12.24 7.43 -19.34
N THR A 462 10.95 7.09 -19.27
CA THR A 462 10.45 5.73 -19.42
C THR A 462 9.24 5.75 -20.34
N THR A 463 9.38 5.16 -21.53
CA THR A 463 8.29 5.03 -22.49
C THR A 463 7.81 3.59 -22.51
N LEU A 464 6.50 3.39 -22.38
CA LEU A 464 5.86 2.07 -22.42
C LEU A 464 4.69 2.09 -23.42
N PRO A 465 4.43 0.96 -24.11
CA PRO A 465 3.17 0.78 -24.82
C PRO A 465 1.98 1.04 -23.90
N THR A 466 0.91 1.64 -24.44
CA THR A 466 -0.27 2.06 -23.66
C THR A 466 -0.87 0.93 -22.82
N THR A 467 -0.92 -0.28 -23.35
CA THR A 467 -1.43 -1.46 -22.63
C THR A 467 -0.56 -1.83 -21.43
N GLN A 468 0.76 -1.87 -21.59
CA GLN A 468 1.70 -2.16 -20.49
C GLN A 468 1.66 -1.07 -19.42
N PHE A 469 1.59 0.20 -19.82
CA PHE A 469 1.42 1.31 -18.89
C PHE A 469 0.13 1.16 -18.07
N LEU A 470 -1.00 0.90 -18.72
CA LEU A 470 -2.29 0.71 -18.05
C LEU A 470 -2.31 -0.52 -17.12
N LEU A 471 -1.60 -1.59 -17.47
CA LEU A 471 -1.42 -2.75 -16.59
C LEU A 471 -0.63 -2.39 -15.33
N LYS A 472 0.47 -1.64 -15.45
CA LYS A 472 1.23 -1.14 -14.29
C LYS A 472 0.38 -0.19 -13.44
N LEU A 473 -0.34 0.73 -14.08
CA LEU A 473 -1.25 1.66 -13.43
C LEU A 473 -2.36 0.94 -12.65
N ASN A 474 -2.97 -0.09 -13.25
CA ASN A 474 -4.01 -0.90 -12.60
C ASN A 474 -3.54 -1.44 -11.26
N LYS A 475 -2.32 -2.00 -11.24
CA LYS A 475 -1.71 -2.55 -10.04
C LYS A 475 -1.41 -1.47 -9.01
N ALA A 476 -0.83 -0.35 -9.44
CA ALA A 476 -0.50 0.77 -8.55
C ALA A 476 -1.76 1.34 -7.87
N ILE A 477 -2.82 1.62 -8.63
CA ILE A 477 -4.08 2.15 -8.10
C ILE A 477 -4.78 1.13 -7.19
N ARG A 478 -4.79 -0.15 -7.56
CA ARG A 478 -5.40 -1.19 -6.72
C ARG A 478 -4.64 -1.41 -5.43
N LEU A 479 -3.30 -1.36 -5.45
CA LEU A 479 -2.48 -1.40 -4.24
C LEU A 479 -2.75 -0.16 -3.37
N TYR A 480 -2.87 1.01 -3.98
CA TYR A 480 -3.27 2.25 -3.30
C TYR A 480 -4.61 2.13 -2.60
N LYS A 481 -5.67 1.70 -3.29
CA LYS A 481 -7.00 1.53 -2.69
C LYS A 481 -7.00 0.44 -1.60
N ALA A 482 -6.22 -0.63 -1.76
CA ALA A 482 -6.14 -1.71 -0.77
C ALA A 482 -5.36 -1.35 0.51
N THR A 483 -4.40 -0.43 0.39
CA THR A 483 -3.48 -0.06 1.49
C THR A 483 -3.83 1.28 2.15
N GLY A 484 -4.41 2.22 1.39
CA GLY A 484 -4.63 3.60 1.80
C GLY A 484 -3.34 4.42 1.97
N LEU A 485 -2.19 3.91 1.52
CA LEU A 485 -0.91 4.60 1.58
C LEU A 485 -0.79 5.58 0.42
N SER A 486 -0.05 6.68 0.59
CA SER A 486 0.14 7.64 -0.52
C SER A 486 0.92 7.01 -1.68
N PRO A 487 0.70 7.48 -2.93
CA PRO A 487 1.42 6.97 -4.11
C PRO A 487 2.93 7.06 -3.97
N ARG A 488 3.45 8.14 -3.36
CA ARG A 488 4.87 8.31 -3.00
C ARG A 488 5.41 7.14 -2.19
N VAL A 489 4.73 6.78 -1.09
CA VAL A 489 5.17 5.69 -0.21
C VAL A 489 5.20 4.36 -0.98
N LEU A 490 4.20 4.11 -1.83
CA LEU A 490 4.14 2.92 -2.66
C LEU A 490 5.25 2.89 -3.72
N GLU A 491 5.51 4.02 -4.37
CA GLU A 491 6.60 4.18 -5.35
C GLU A 491 7.97 3.92 -4.70
N ASP A 492 8.24 4.50 -3.53
CA ASP A 492 9.49 4.27 -2.78
C ASP A 492 9.71 2.78 -2.46
N ILE A 493 8.65 2.08 -2.05
CA ILE A 493 8.69 0.65 -1.71
C ILE A 493 8.90 -0.22 -2.97
N VAL A 494 8.17 0.08 -4.05
CA VAL A 494 8.29 -0.66 -5.32
C VAL A 494 9.69 -0.46 -5.91
N ASN A 495 10.16 0.78 -6.00
CA ASN A 495 11.48 1.13 -6.52
C ASN A 495 12.63 0.56 -5.67
N SER A 496 12.40 0.28 -4.38
CA SER A 496 13.38 -0.37 -3.51
C SER A 496 13.61 -1.85 -3.84
N VAL A 497 12.61 -2.52 -4.42
CA VAL A 497 12.66 -3.96 -4.73
C VAL A 497 12.81 -4.19 -6.22
N ASN A 498 11.81 -3.77 -6.99
CA ASN A 498 11.77 -3.89 -8.43
C ASN A 498 10.81 -2.82 -9.00
N PRO A 499 11.30 -1.81 -9.72
CA PRO A 499 10.46 -0.74 -10.29
C PRO A 499 9.47 -1.24 -11.36
N ASP A 500 9.73 -2.40 -11.97
CA ASP A 500 8.90 -2.94 -13.03
C ASP A 500 7.76 -3.84 -12.54
N GLN A 501 7.87 -4.38 -11.32
CA GLN A 501 6.95 -5.38 -10.83
C GLN A 501 6.79 -5.37 -9.31
N ILE A 502 5.55 -5.50 -8.86
CA ILE A 502 5.22 -5.81 -7.47
C ILE A 502 5.43 -7.30 -7.25
N THR A 503 6.31 -7.66 -6.32
CA THR A 503 6.63 -9.05 -5.98
C THR A 503 6.27 -9.38 -4.52
N ASP A 504 6.49 -10.62 -4.12
CA ASP A 504 6.38 -11.04 -2.73
C ASP A 504 7.31 -10.23 -1.80
N ASP A 505 8.50 -9.90 -2.28
CA ASP A 505 9.43 -9.06 -1.54
C ASP A 505 8.88 -7.63 -1.38
N THR A 506 8.24 -7.08 -2.42
CA THR A 506 7.56 -5.77 -2.34
C THR A 506 6.48 -5.76 -1.26
N LEU A 507 5.61 -6.78 -1.23
CA LEU A 507 4.53 -6.87 -0.24
C LEU A 507 5.06 -7.14 1.18
N THR A 508 6.12 -7.95 1.30
CA THR A 508 6.82 -8.16 2.56
C THR A 508 7.40 -6.85 3.10
N LEU A 509 8.08 -6.10 2.23
CA LEU A 509 8.68 -4.81 2.56
C LEU A 509 7.61 -3.79 2.97
N LEU A 510 6.51 -3.72 2.23
CA LEU A 510 5.35 -2.87 2.54
C LEU A 510 4.82 -3.07 3.96
N PHE A 511 4.65 -4.32 4.39
CA PHE A 511 4.21 -4.62 5.74
C PHE A 511 5.28 -4.31 6.80
N ARG A 512 6.54 -4.65 6.51
CA ARG A 512 7.66 -4.43 7.44
C ARG A 512 7.92 -2.94 7.67
N THR A 513 7.88 -2.11 6.64
CA THR A 513 7.98 -0.65 6.74
C THR A 513 6.93 -0.11 7.71
N HIS A 514 5.66 -0.49 7.53
CA HIS A 514 4.59 -0.06 8.42
C HIS A 514 4.84 -0.48 9.88
N LEU A 515 5.28 -1.72 10.09
CA LEU A 515 5.57 -2.24 11.41
C LEU A 515 6.67 -1.43 12.12
N LEU A 516 7.76 -1.13 11.41
CA LEU A 516 8.88 -0.38 11.97
C LEU A 516 8.51 1.09 12.24
N MET A 517 7.69 1.71 11.39
CA MET A 517 7.15 3.05 11.64
C MET A 517 6.39 3.09 12.96
N GLN A 518 5.46 2.14 13.18
CA GLN A 518 4.70 2.08 14.44
C GLN A 518 5.59 1.78 15.64
N ARG A 519 6.57 0.88 15.49
CA ARG A 519 7.41 0.42 16.61
C ARG A 519 8.39 1.49 17.08
N TYR A 520 9.05 2.18 16.14
CA TYR A 520 10.12 3.13 16.45
C TYR A 520 9.71 4.60 16.34
N GLY A 521 8.51 4.90 15.85
CA GLY A 521 8.03 6.28 15.69
C GLY A 521 8.83 7.07 14.63
N ILE A 522 9.30 6.38 13.59
CA ILE A 522 10.15 6.94 12.53
C ILE A 522 9.37 7.18 11.23
N SER A 523 9.99 7.92 10.31
CA SER A 523 9.44 8.18 8.97
C SER A 523 9.30 6.88 8.15
N HIS A 524 8.46 6.90 7.09
CA HIS A 524 8.35 5.75 6.19
C HIS A 524 9.66 5.46 5.48
N GLU A 525 10.43 6.50 5.14
CA GLU A 525 11.70 6.38 4.44
C GLU A 525 12.78 5.72 5.32
N ASP A 526 12.88 6.12 6.59
CA ASP A 526 13.80 5.46 7.54
C ASP A 526 13.38 4.02 7.82
N ALA A 527 12.08 3.78 8.01
CA ALA A 527 11.54 2.44 8.22
C ALA A 527 11.75 1.53 7.01
N LEU A 528 11.60 2.06 5.80
CA LEU A 528 11.85 1.36 4.55
C LEU A 528 13.31 0.91 4.47
N VAL A 529 14.25 1.81 4.75
CA VAL A 529 15.68 1.48 4.75
C VAL A 529 16.03 0.48 5.85
N MET A 530 15.47 0.62 7.06
CA MET A 530 15.64 -0.38 8.13
C MET A 530 15.12 -1.77 7.75
N ALA A 531 14.05 -1.83 6.95
CA ALA A 531 13.49 -3.08 6.42
C ALA A 531 14.24 -3.60 5.18
N LYS A 532 15.44 -3.05 4.90
CA LYS A 532 16.32 -3.40 3.77
C LYS A 532 15.89 -2.84 2.40
N GLY A 533 15.04 -1.81 2.40
CA GLY A 533 14.77 -0.99 1.22
C GLY A 533 15.92 -0.04 0.87
N ARG A 534 15.79 0.70 -0.24
CA ARG A 534 16.79 1.67 -0.71
C ARG A 534 16.41 3.07 -0.22
N ILE A 535 17.41 3.91 -0.01
CA ILE A 535 17.20 5.35 0.20
C ILE A 535 16.60 5.92 -1.09
N SER A 536 15.42 6.54 -0.99
CA SER A 536 14.76 7.14 -2.15
C SER A 536 15.58 8.32 -2.66
N MET A 537 15.83 8.34 -3.97
CA MET A 537 16.43 9.45 -4.70
C MET A 537 15.35 10.28 -5.42
N VAL A 538 14.07 9.97 -5.20
CA VAL A 538 12.96 10.68 -5.84
C VAL A 538 12.65 11.94 -5.03
N GLU A 539 12.59 13.07 -5.72
CA GLU A 539 12.13 14.33 -5.16
C GLU A 539 10.60 14.40 -5.26
N HIS A 540 9.96 15.02 -4.27
CA HIS A 540 8.51 15.17 -4.25
C HIS A 540 8.13 16.62 -4.00
N GLY A 541 7.78 17.32 -5.08
CA GLY A 541 7.38 18.72 -5.03
C GLY A 541 8.52 19.60 -4.53
N ASN A 542 8.28 20.30 -3.41
CA ASN A 542 9.28 21.15 -2.78
C ASN A 542 10.11 20.41 -1.71
N GLU A 543 9.84 19.12 -1.46
CA GLU A 543 10.64 18.32 -0.55
C GLU A 543 11.79 17.64 -1.31
N PRO A 544 13.05 17.92 -0.93
CA PRO A 544 14.21 17.20 -1.46
C PRO A 544 14.08 15.70 -1.18
N SER A 545 14.73 14.90 -2.04
CA SER A 545 14.75 13.45 -1.89
C SER A 545 15.26 13.00 -0.51
N HIS A 546 14.91 11.79 -0.07
CA HIS A 546 15.46 11.22 1.16
C HIS A 546 16.99 11.27 1.13
N PHE A 547 17.58 10.94 -0.01
CA PHE A 547 19.02 10.97 -0.23
C PHE A 547 19.61 12.38 -0.01
N ASP A 548 19.02 13.41 -0.61
CA ASP A 548 19.55 14.78 -0.49
C ASP A 548 19.41 15.33 0.92
N ARG A 549 18.31 15.00 1.60
CA ARG A 549 18.13 15.37 3.02
C ARG A 549 19.21 14.76 3.91
N LEU A 550 19.65 13.54 3.61
CA LEU A 550 20.71 12.86 4.38
C LEU A 550 22.11 13.36 4.02
N PHE A 551 22.41 13.49 2.72
CA PHE A 551 23.80 13.64 2.24
C PHE A 551 24.13 15.02 1.69
N ASN A 552 23.15 15.79 1.21
CA ASN A 552 23.40 17.06 0.52
C ASN A 552 22.87 18.29 1.29
N LEU A 553 22.18 18.11 2.42
CA LEU A 553 21.62 19.21 3.21
C LEU A 553 22.09 19.22 4.67
N PRO A 554 22.81 20.28 5.14
CA PRO A 554 23.44 21.34 4.35
C PRO A 554 24.71 20.83 3.63
N SER A 555 24.91 21.17 2.36
CA SER A 555 26.09 20.73 1.60
C SER A 555 27.39 21.22 2.26
N ARG A 556 28.32 20.30 2.55
CA ARG A 556 29.60 20.59 3.25
C ARG A 556 30.81 20.59 2.32
N SER A 557 30.69 19.96 1.16
CA SER A 557 31.73 19.83 0.14
C SER A 557 31.54 20.86 -0.98
N LYS A 558 32.56 21.06 -1.82
CA LYS A 558 32.47 21.93 -3.01
C LYS A 558 31.49 21.41 -4.09
N GLY A 559 30.96 20.20 -3.92
CA GLY A 559 29.92 19.60 -4.77
C GLY A 559 29.07 18.62 -3.98
N ASP A 560 27.94 18.22 -4.56
CA ASP A 560 26.99 17.30 -3.93
C ASP A 560 27.48 15.84 -4.00
N PHE A 561 27.10 15.05 -3.00
CA PHE A 561 27.38 13.62 -2.93
C PHE A 561 26.31 12.85 -3.70
N TYR A 562 26.73 11.84 -4.47
CA TYR A 562 25.83 10.94 -5.21
C TYR A 562 26.40 9.51 -5.18
N PRO A 563 25.54 8.47 -5.30
CA PRO A 563 26.02 7.10 -5.44
C PRO A 563 26.94 6.95 -6.65
N GLU A 564 27.91 6.04 -6.58
CA GLU A 564 28.87 5.72 -7.63
C GLU A 564 29.82 6.88 -8.02
N ILE A 565 29.84 7.98 -7.25
CA ILE A 565 30.81 9.08 -7.40
C ILE A 565 32.27 8.59 -7.42
N LYS A 566 32.54 7.47 -6.75
CA LYS A 566 33.80 6.73 -6.77
C LYS A 566 33.47 5.24 -6.58
N PRO A 567 34.22 4.31 -7.19
CA PRO A 567 33.91 2.87 -7.07
C PRO A 567 33.92 2.39 -5.61
N HIS A 568 34.88 2.84 -4.80
CA HIS A 568 34.96 2.53 -3.37
C HIS A 568 35.84 3.53 -2.61
N ILE A 569 35.69 3.55 -1.28
CA ILE A 569 36.56 4.25 -0.33
C ILE A 569 37.02 3.29 0.78
N PHE A 570 38.12 3.62 1.46
CA PHE A 570 38.62 2.83 2.57
C PHE A 570 38.17 3.39 3.92
N LEU A 571 37.52 2.56 4.75
CA LEU A 571 36.98 2.95 6.05
C LEU A 571 37.91 2.64 7.24
N LEU A 572 39.21 2.43 6.99
CA LEU A 572 40.19 2.24 8.06
C LEU A 572 40.36 3.52 8.90
N PRO A 573 40.25 3.46 10.24
CA PRO A 573 40.47 4.64 11.10
C PRO A 573 41.85 5.28 10.93
N GLU A 574 42.87 4.46 10.63
CA GLU A 574 44.25 4.90 10.40
C GLU A 574 44.43 5.71 9.10
N LYS A 575 43.45 5.65 8.19
CA LYS A 575 43.42 6.38 6.92
C LYS A 575 42.35 7.46 6.91
N ALA A 576 42.12 8.13 8.05
CA ALA A 576 41.05 9.12 8.19
C ALA A 576 41.19 10.32 7.23
N GLU A 577 42.40 10.66 6.81
CA GLU A 577 42.68 11.76 5.87
C GLU A 577 42.28 11.45 4.42
N ASP A 578 42.23 10.16 4.04
CA ASP A 578 41.83 9.73 2.70
C ASP A 578 40.32 9.95 2.50
N ASP A 579 39.93 10.54 1.36
CA ASP A 579 38.52 10.78 1.00
C ASP A 579 37.72 11.49 2.11
N TRP A 580 38.37 12.39 2.85
CA TRP A 580 37.81 13.02 4.06
C TRP A 580 36.49 13.76 3.82
N GLU A 581 36.29 14.36 2.64
CA GLU A 581 35.03 15.04 2.28
C GLU A 581 33.87 14.04 2.23
N ILE A 582 34.06 12.90 1.55
CA ILE A 582 33.06 11.82 1.46
C ILE A 582 32.80 11.24 2.85
N LYS A 583 33.86 10.95 3.61
CA LYS A 583 33.72 10.44 4.99
C LYS A 583 32.99 11.42 5.90
N ALA A 584 33.22 12.72 5.77
CA ALA A 584 32.52 13.74 6.55
C ALA A 584 31.01 13.77 6.24
N VAL A 585 30.64 13.61 4.97
CA VAL A 585 29.22 13.48 4.55
C VAL A 585 28.59 12.22 5.15
N LEU A 586 29.25 11.06 5.03
CA LEU A 586 28.77 9.79 5.59
C LEU A 586 28.66 9.84 7.12
N LYS A 587 29.66 10.40 7.82
CA LYS A 587 29.65 10.57 9.28
C LYS A 587 28.49 11.43 9.75
N ARG A 588 28.18 12.50 9.03
CA ARG A 588 27.01 13.35 9.35
C ARG A 588 25.71 12.58 9.14
N ALA A 589 25.54 11.95 7.98
CA ALA A 589 24.31 11.23 7.64
C ALA A 589 24.05 10.06 8.60
N PHE A 590 25.09 9.29 8.93
CA PHE A 590 25.01 8.12 9.80
C PHE A 590 25.13 8.48 11.29
N GLN A 591 25.40 9.76 11.60
CA GLN A 591 25.59 10.31 12.94
C GLN A 591 26.62 9.53 13.76
N THR A 592 27.81 9.35 13.18
CA THR A 592 28.91 8.56 13.76
C THR A 592 30.27 9.25 13.56
N ASP A 593 31.27 8.80 14.30
CA ASP A 593 32.69 9.10 14.07
C ASP A 593 33.36 8.09 13.12
N ASP A 594 34.65 8.26 12.84
CA ASP A 594 35.42 7.37 11.94
C ASP A 594 35.50 5.93 12.47
N ILE A 595 35.62 5.76 13.80
CA ILE A 595 35.65 4.44 14.44
C ILE A 595 34.30 3.75 14.29
N GLY A 596 33.21 4.48 14.50
CA GLY A 596 31.87 3.94 14.35
C GLY A 596 31.52 3.67 12.88
N LEU A 597 31.99 4.48 11.93
CA LEU A 597 31.84 4.20 10.50
C LEU A 597 32.53 2.88 10.12
N ALA A 598 33.73 2.63 10.65
CA ALA A 598 34.43 1.36 10.49
C ALA A 598 33.66 0.19 11.13
N ALA A 599 33.07 0.39 12.32
CA ALA A 599 32.27 -0.63 13.00
C ALA A 599 30.97 -0.97 12.23
N LEU A 600 30.27 0.04 11.69
CA LEU A 600 29.09 -0.17 10.84
C LEU A 600 29.43 -1.01 9.61
N TRP A 601 30.57 -0.73 8.96
CA TRP A 601 31.04 -1.53 7.82
C TRP A 601 31.35 -2.97 8.22
N GLN A 602 31.97 -3.19 9.38
CA GLN A 602 32.22 -4.54 9.89
C GLN A 602 30.93 -5.32 10.17
N VAL A 603 29.85 -4.64 10.58
CA VAL A 603 28.52 -5.28 10.70
C VAL A 603 27.98 -5.65 9.32
N TYR A 604 28.06 -4.75 8.35
CA TYR A 604 27.43 -4.93 7.04
C TYR A 604 28.19 -5.92 6.12
N ALA A 605 29.53 -5.90 6.17
CA ALA A 605 30.41 -6.68 5.31
C ALA A 605 31.40 -7.56 6.08
N SER A 606 31.01 -8.04 7.28
CA SER A 606 31.82 -8.91 8.15
C SER A 606 32.76 -9.85 7.40
N ASN A 607 34.04 -9.91 7.77
CA ASN A 607 35.05 -10.77 7.12
C ASN A 607 35.52 -10.37 5.70
N SER A 608 35.07 -9.24 5.12
CA SER A 608 35.73 -8.68 3.93
C SER A 608 37.12 -8.16 4.32
N THR A 609 38.19 -8.82 3.87
CA THR A 609 39.59 -8.40 4.09
C THR A 609 39.88 -7.02 3.50
N GLY A 610 39.08 -6.57 2.53
CA GLY A 610 39.06 -5.18 2.08
C GLY A 610 38.12 -4.36 2.95
N HIS A 611 38.65 -3.38 3.69
CA HIS A 611 37.87 -2.26 4.25
C HIS A 611 37.32 -1.32 3.16
N GLN A 612 36.97 -1.88 2.00
CA GLN A 612 36.54 -1.20 0.79
C GLN A 612 35.03 -1.07 0.81
N PHE A 613 34.57 0.11 1.20
CA PHE A 613 33.16 0.46 1.11
C PHE A 613 32.83 0.94 -0.30
N TYR A 614 32.02 0.16 -1.02
CA TYR A 614 31.50 0.53 -2.33
C TYR A 614 30.45 1.62 -2.18
N LEU A 615 30.55 2.70 -2.94
CA LEU A 615 29.59 3.82 -2.88
C LEU A 615 28.34 3.56 -3.73
N SER A 616 27.88 2.31 -3.83
CA SER A 616 26.64 1.98 -4.52
C SER A 616 25.43 2.42 -3.69
N LEU A 617 24.29 2.70 -4.33
CA LEU A 617 23.06 3.06 -3.59
C LEU A 617 22.64 1.94 -2.63
N LYS A 618 22.83 0.68 -3.04
CA LYS A 618 22.58 -0.51 -2.22
C LYS A 618 23.40 -0.46 -0.92
N ASP A 619 24.71 -0.25 -1.03
CA ASP A 619 25.61 -0.33 0.11
C ASP A 619 25.52 0.91 1.01
N ILE A 620 25.30 2.09 0.43
CA ILE A 620 24.98 3.31 1.19
C ILE A 620 23.69 3.13 1.99
N SER A 621 22.64 2.57 1.37
CA SER A 621 21.37 2.29 2.05
C SER A 621 21.54 1.25 3.17
N GLY A 622 22.28 0.17 2.91
CA GLY A 622 22.57 -0.86 3.91
C GLY A 622 23.34 -0.31 5.12
N MET A 623 24.38 0.49 4.88
CA MET A 623 25.14 1.17 5.94
C MET A 623 24.27 2.14 6.75
N TYR A 624 23.42 2.92 6.07
CA TYR A 624 22.47 3.79 6.76
C TYR A 624 21.48 2.99 7.62
N ALA A 625 21.00 1.86 7.12
CA ALA A 625 20.10 0.97 7.87
C ALA A 625 20.75 0.43 9.15
N ILE A 626 22.02 -0.01 9.10
CA ILE A 626 22.74 -0.45 10.29
C ILE A 626 22.98 0.73 11.26
N SER A 627 23.19 1.95 10.75
CA SER A 627 23.27 3.14 11.61
C SER A 627 21.94 3.40 12.34
N LEU A 628 20.80 3.19 11.67
CA LEU A 628 19.47 3.29 12.27
C LEU A 628 19.27 2.18 13.32
N TRP A 629 19.73 0.95 13.05
CA TRP A 629 19.70 -0.14 14.02
C TRP A 629 20.43 0.23 15.31
N ALA A 630 21.61 0.85 15.21
CA ALA A 630 22.35 1.31 16.39
C ALA A 630 21.56 2.39 17.15
N ARG A 631 21.21 3.48 16.46
CA ARG A 631 20.59 4.67 17.06
C ARG A 631 19.25 4.39 17.72
N LEU A 632 18.36 3.66 17.04
CA LEU A 632 17.00 3.41 17.51
C LEU A 632 16.94 2.37 18.64
N HIS A 633 18.01 1.59 18.84
CA HIS A 633 18.17 0.72 20.00
C HIS A 633 18.99 1.37 21.12
N GLY A 634 19.40 2.64 20.99
CA GLY A 634 20.22 3.34 21.98
C GLY A 634 21.65 2.78 22.09
N LEU A 635 22.17 2.18 21.02
CA LEU A 635 23.50 1.57 20.98
C LEU A 635 24.49 2.44 20.20
N THR A 636 25.76 2.42 20.61
CA THR A 636 26.86 2.90 19.76
C THR A 636 27.15 1.87 18.65
N PRO A 637 27.73 2.26 17.50
CA PRO A 637 28.09 1.31 16.45
C PRO A 637 28.98 0.15 16.94
N GLN A 638 29.90 0.41 17.86
CA GLN A 638 30.77 -0.62 18.46
C GLN A 638 30.00 -1.56 19.38
N SER A 639 29.03 -1.04 20.15
CA SER A 639 28.14 -1.85 20.99
C SER A 639 27.24 -2.72 20.13
N LEU A 640 26.71 -2.18 19.04
CA LEU A 640 25.94 -2.94 18.05
C LEU A 640 26.76 -4.07 17.46
N LEU A 641 27.98 -3.78 16.97
CA LEU A 641 28.88 -4.80 16.44
C LEU A 641 29.13 -5.90 17.46
N SER A 642 29.52 -5.54 18.68
CA SER A 642 29.79 -6.50 19.76
C SER A 642 28.58 -7.39 20.05
N LEU A 643 27.39 -6.80 20.12
CA LEU A 643 26.15 -7.51 20.39
C LEU A 643 25.78 -8.46 19.24
N LEU A 644 25.86 -8.00 18.00
CA LEU A 644 25.54 -8.83 16.83
C LEU A 644 26.54 -9.97 16.66
N THR A 645 27.83 -9.76 16.96
CA THR A 645 28.84 -10.83 16.96
C THR A 645 28.47 -11.92 17.97
N LEU A 646 28.08 -11.55 19.20
CA LEU A 646 27.61 -12.52 20.20
C LEU A 646 26.35 -13.27 19.76
N MET A 647 25.49 -12.62 18.96
CA MET A 647 24.26 -13.20 18.45
C MET A 647 24.45 -14.10 17.21
N GLY A 648 25.68 -14.17 16.67
CA GLY A 648 26.01 -14.90 15.45
C GLY A 648 25.82 -14.05 14.19
N LEU A 649 26.58 -12.95 14.06
CA LEU A 649 26.55 -12.09 12.89
C LEU A 649 26.86 -12.90 11.60
N PRO A 650 25.98 -12.88 10.58
CA PRO A 650 26.23 -13.57 9.32
C PRO A 650 27.42 -12.98 8.56
N ASN A 651 28.25 -13.82 7.95
CA ASN A 651 29.46 -13.41 7.22
C ASN A 651 29.23 -12.42 6.06
N GLN A 652 28.04 -12.29 5.49
CA GLN A 652 27.79 -11.38 4.37
C GLN A 652 26.39 -10.75 4.49
N LEU A 653 26.21 -9.88 5.49
CA LEU A 653 24.91 -9.26 5.73
C LEU A 653 24.41 -8.43 4.52
N TRP A 654 25.33 -7.79 3.78
CA TRP A 654 25.04 -7.08 2.52
C TRP A 654 24.36 -7.93 1.42
N ASN A 655 24.56 -9.25 1.45
CA ASN A 655 23.95 -10.20 0.51
C ASN A 655 22.89 -11.09 1.16
N ALA A 656 22.62 -10.93 2.46
CA ALA A 656 21.65 -11.74 3.17
C ALA A 656 20.25 -11.57 2.57
N GLN A 657 19.44 -12.62 2.53
CA GLN A 657 18.03 -12.49 2.10
C GLN A 657 17.25 -11.57 3.06
N VAL A 658 16.16 -10.96 2.57
CA VAL A 658 15.30 -10.06 3.37
C VAL A 658 14.80 -10.74 4.65
N GLY A 659 14.50 -12.05 4.59
CA GLY A 659 14.13 -12.85 5.76
C GLY A 659 15.21 -12.86 6.86
N VAL A 660 16.46 -13.18 6.49
CA VAL A 660 17.60 -13.23 7.42
C VAL A 660 17.88 -11.86 8.05
N TRP A 661 17.82 -10.80 7.25
CA TRP A 661 17.95 -9.41 7.73
C TRP A 661 16.90 -9.08 8.80
N ASN A 662 15.64 -9.41 8.53
CA ASN A 662 14.52 -9.15 9.44
C ASN A 662 14.60 -10.01 10.71
N GLU A 663 14.96 -11.29 10.60
CA GLU A 663 15.17 -12.17 11.76
C GLU A 663 16.26 -11.62 12.69
N LEU A 664 17.36 -11.14 12.13
CA LEU A 664 18.44 -10.54 12.91
C LEU A 664 17.97 -9.25 13.61
N LEU A 665 17.20 -8.40 12.93
CA LEU A 665 16.64 -7.17 13.50
C LEU A 665 15.64 -7.46 14.64
N GLU A 666 14.76 -8.44 14.47
CA GLU A 666 13.81 -8.85 15.52
C GLU A 666 14.52 -9.47 16.72
N LYS A 667 15.58 -10.25 16.48
CA LYS A 667 16.43 -10.79 17.55
C LYS A 667 17.14 -9.65 18.28
N LEU A 668 17.70 -8.67 17.56
CA LEU A 668 18.35 -7.50 18.14
C LEU A 668 17.38 -6.75 19.06
N HIS A 669 16.19 -6.45 18.55
CA HIS A 669 15.13 -5.78 19.31
C HIS A 669 14.79 -6.55 20.60
N SER A 670 14.60 -7.86 20.49
CA SER A 670 14.27 -8.72 21.63
C SER A 670 15.37 -8.72 22.69
N VAL A 671 16.65 -8.83 22.27
CA VAL A 671 17.79 -8.84 23.18
C VAL A 671 17.99 -7.48 23.85
N VAL A 672 17.89 -6.39 23.11
CA VAL A 672 18.01 -5.03 23.67
C VAL A 672 16.91 -4.77 24.71
N ASN A 673 15.66 -5.14 24.41
CA ASN A 673 14.57 -5.02 25.39
C ASN A 673 14.81 -5.90 26.63
N TRP A 674 15.33 -7.11 26.44
CA TRP A 674 15.67 -8.03 27.53
C TRP A 674 16.80 -7.50 28.43
N LEU A 675 17.82 -6.86 27.82
CA LEU A 675 18.90 -6.16 28.53
C LEU A 675 18.36 -4.98 29.32
N ASN A 676 17.56 -4.12 28.68
CA ASN A 676 16.95 -2.95 29.31
C ASN A 676 16.05 -3.35 30.49
N ALA A 677 15.25 -4.42 30.34
CA ALA A 677 14.40 -4.93 31.42
C ALA A 677 15.19 -5.45 32.63
N ARG A 678 16.47 -5.82 32.45
CA ARG A 678 17.38 -6.29 33.52
C ARG A 678 18.36 -5.21 33.98
N ASN A 679 18.31 -4.01 33.40
CA ASN A 679 19.33 -2.97 33.58
C ASN A 679 20.75 -3.47 33.28
N TRP A 680 20.90 -4.35 32.29
CA TRP A 680 22.21 -4.86 31.84
C TRP A 680 22.71 -4.09 30.64
N THR A 681 24.02 -3.83 30.59
CA THR A 681 24.67 -3.25 29.41
C THR A 681 25.13 -4.33 28.43
N VAL A 682 25.40 -3.95 27.18
CA VAL A 682 26.05 -4.86 26.21
C VAL A 682 27.39 -5.35 26.72
N HIS A 683 28.12 -4.51 27.45
CA HIS A 683 29.39 -4.87 28.07
C HIS A 683 29.21 -5.96 29.14
N ASP A 684 28.13 -5.90 29.93
CA ASP A 684 27.83 -6.93 30.92
C ASP A 684 27.55 -8.27 30.26
N LEU A 685 26.72 -8.27 29.21
CA LEU A 685 26.47 -9.48 28.42
C LEU A 685 27.75 -10.02 27.80
N HIS A 686 28.57 -9.17 27.18
CA HIS A 686 29.84 -9.58 26.58
C HIS A 686 30.77 -10.21 27.60
N ILE A 687 30.91 -9.61 28.78
CA ILE A 687 31.71 -10.19 29.87
C ILE A 687 31.18 -11.57 30.26
N MET A 688 29.86 -11.78 30.26
CA MET A 688 29.21 -13.05 30.61
C MET A 688 29.29 -14.13 29.53
N THR A 689 29.43 -13.76 28.26
CA THR A 689 29.36 -14.71 27.12
C THR A 689 30.64 -14.81 26.31
N ARG A 690 31.66 -13.99 26.59
CA ARG A 690 32.94 -14.05 25.87
C ARG A 690 33.62 -15.40 26.08
N ASP A 691 34.35 -15.83 25.06
CA ASP A 691 35.25 -16.97 25.19
C ASP A 691 36.38 -16.63 26.19
N VAL A 692 36.72 -17.60 27.02
CA VAL A 692 37.58 -17.43 28.18
C VAL A 692 38.89 -18.15 27.86
N THR A 693 39.68 -17.60 26.93
CA THR A 693 40.94 -18.23 26.47
C THR A 693 42.19 -17.45 26.91
N THR A 694 42.05 -16.17 27.25
CA THR A 694 43.18 -15.31 27.65
C THR A 694 42.77 -14.29 28.72
N ILE A 695 42.89 -14.67 29.99
CA ILE A 695 42.72 -13.73 31.11
C ILE A 695 43.99 -13.73 31.95
N PRO A 696 44.56 -12.55 32.26
CA PRO A 696 45.71 -12.47 33.15
C PRO A 696 45.33 -12.85 34.59
N ALA A 697 46.26 -13.49 35.31
CA ALA A 697 46.12 -13.81 36.72
C ALA A 697 45.85 -12.56 37.56
N SER A 698 44.64 -12.41 38.08
CA SER A 698 44.36 -11.36 39.06
C SER A 698 44.79 -11.82 40.47
N THR A 699 44.97 -10.87 41.39
CA THR A 699 45.29 -11.16 42.79
C THR A 699 44.17 -11.97 43.45
N GLU A 700 42.91 -11.70 43.11
CA GLU A 700 41.74 -12.43 43.60
C GLU A 700 41.75 -13.89 43.14
N ILE A 701 42.06 -14.13 41.87
CA ILE A 701 42.16 -15.50 41.32
C ILE A 701 43.30 -16.25 42.01
N THR A 702 44.45 -15.61 42.18
CA THR A 702 45.61 -16.22 42.85
C THR A 702 45.30 -16.58 44.30
N ASN A 703 44.62 -15.69 45.03
CA ASN A 703 44.20 -15.95 46.41
C ASN A 703 43.19 -17.11 46.51
N PHE A 704 42.23 -17.19 45.58
CA PHE A 704 41.29 -18.31 45.57
C PHE A 704 41.99 -19.65 45.30
N ILE A 705 42.95 -19.69 44.37
CA ILE A 705 43.72 -20.91 44.07
C ILE A 705 44.45 -21.41 45.32
N GLU A 706 45.04 -20.52 46.11
CA GLU A 706 45.69 -20.90 47.38
C GLU A 706 44.68 -21.39 48.43
N GLN A 707 43.49 -20.78 48.50
CA GLN A 707 42.42 -21.27 49.38
C GLN A 707 41.92 -22.67 48.96
N VAL A 708 41.79 -22.92 47.66
CA VAL A 708 41.44 -24.25 47.13
C VAL A 708 42.54 -25.26 47.45
N ARG A 709 43.82 -24.90 47.29
CA ARG A 709 44.95 -25.78 47.66
C ARG A 709 44.92 -26.18 49.13
N ALA A 710 44.59 -25.23 50.01
CA ALA A 710 44.43 -25.53 51.44
C ALA A 710 43.28 -26.51 51.70
N VAL A 711 42.15 -26.38 50.99
CA VAL A 711 41.03 -27.35 51.06
C VAL A 711 41.43 -28.72 50.52
N VAL A 712 42.12 -28.77 49.38
CA VAL A 712 42.60 -30.01 48.76
C VAL A 712 43.59 -30.74 49.67
N ALA A 713 44.51 -30.01 50.31
CA ALA A 713 45.49 -30.58 51.24
C ALA A 713 44.88 -31.05 52.58
N GLY A 714 43.76 -30.44 52.99
CA GLY A 714 43.07 -30.74 54.25
C GLY A 714 41.86 -31.68 54.15
N SER A 715 41.46 -32.10 52.94
CA SER A 715 40.29 -32.95 52.73
C SER A 715 40.70 -34.43 52.62
N GLU A 716 40.17 -35.29 53.51
CA GLU A 716 40.33 -36.74 53.40
C GLU A 716 39.26 -37.31 52.46
N LEU A 717 39.65 -37.60 51.22
CA LEU A 717 38.78 -38.26 50.25
C LEU A 717 38.85 -39.81 50.38
N PRO A 718 37.80 -40.55 50.02
CA PRO A 718 37.81 -42.02 49.99
C PRO A 718 38.89 -42.57 49.03
N GLU A 719 39.33 -43.82 49.21
CA GLU A 719 40.35 -44.48 48.34
C GLU A 719 40.02 -44.43 46.83
N LYS A 720 38.73 -44.36 46.49
CA LYS A 720 38.22 -44.16 45.12
C LYS A 720 37.19 -43.02 45.13
N PRO A 721 37.64 -41.76 45.04
CA PRO A 721 36.73 -40.62 45.12
C PRO A 721 35.86 -40.55 43.87
N VAL A 722 34.57 -40.29 44.05
CA VAL A 722 33.62 -39.99 42.96
C VAL A 722 33.41 -38.48 42.85
N LEU A 723 32.85 -38.01 41.72
CA LEU A 723 32.61 -36.59 41.46
C LEU A 723 31.97 -35.84 42.64
N ASN A 724 30.99 -36.47 43.29
CA ASN A 724 30.26 -35.87 44.41
C ASN A 724 31.16 -35.61 45.64
N ASP A 725 32.20 -36.41 45.86
CA ASP A 725 33.12 -36.25 47.00
C ASP A 725 33.97 -34.97 46.81
N TYR A 726 34.47 -34.74 45.59
CA TYR A 726 35.19 -33.51 45.23
C TYR A 726 34.29 -32.27 45.33
N MET A 727 33.04 -32.39 44.87
CA MET A 727 32.07 -31.29 44.91
C MET A 727 31.68 -30.92 46.34
N GLN A 728 31.46 -31.91 47.23
CA GLN A 728 31.15 -31.66 48.63
C GLN A 728 32.31 -30.95 49.36
N ALA A 729 33.55 -31.33 49.07
CA ALA A 729 34.73 -30.69 49.67
C ALA A 729 34.90 -29.23 49.22
N LEU A 730 34.64 -28.93 47.94
CA LEU A 730 34.80 -27.57 47.39
C LEU A 730 33.61 -26.64 47.66
N ASN A 731 32.42 -27.19 47.89
CA ASN A 731 31.17 -26.42 47.97
C ASN A 731 31.18 -25.30 49.04
N PRO A 732 31.65 -25.51 50.28
CA PRO A 732 31.69 -24.44 51.29
C PRO A 732 32.59 -23.28 50.89
N LEU A 733 33.76 -23.59 50.31
CA LEU A 733 34.72 -22.58 49.83
C LEU A 733 34.14 -21.78 48.65
N VAL A 734 33.51 -22.45 47.69
CA VAL A 734 32.84 -21.80 46.55
C VAL A 734 31.69 -20.92 47.05
N THR A 735 30.85 -21.44 47.95
CA THR A 735 29.73 -20.70 48.54
C THR A 735 30.21 -19.44 49.26
N ALA A 736 31.28 -19.52 50.04
CA ALA A 736 31.85 -18.39 50.77
C ALA A 736 32.53 -17.38 49.84
N THR A 737 33.42 -17.84 48.96
CA THR A 737 34.22 -16.97 48.06
C THR A 737 33.32 -16.13 47.15
N PHE A 738 32.28 -16.75 46.59
CA PHE A 738 31.37 -16.06 45.67
C PHE A 738 30.18 -15.41 46.38
N SER A 739 30.14 -15.41 47.72
CA SER A 739 29.07 -14.81 48.52
C SER A 739 27.67 -15.32 48.14
N LEU A 740 27.55 -16.64 48.00
CA LEU A 740 26.31 -17.31 47.59
C LEU A 740 25.33 -17.39 48.77
N ASN A 741 24.03 -17.23 48.53
CA ASN A 741 23.02 -17.19 49.61
C ASN A 741 22.73 -18.58 50.22
N SER A 742 23.32 -19.65 49.67
CA SER A 742 23.04 -21.04 50.08
C SER A 742 24.07 -22.00 49.51
N GLU A 743 24.40 -23.05 50.26
CA GLU A 743 25.25 -24.15 49.79
C GLU A 743 24.67 -24.90 48.57
N THR A 744 23.34 -24.91 48.41
CA THR A 744 22.68 -25.48 47.22
C THR A 744 23.02 -24.71 45.94
N ALA A 745 23.25 -23.39 46.06
CA ALA A 745 23.67 -22.56 44.92
C ALA A 745 25.13 -22.84 44.55
N GLY A 746 26.00 -23.07 45.53
CA GLY A 746 27.39 -23.49 45.29
C GLY A 746 27.47 -24.87 44.63
N ALA A 747 26.65 -25.82 45.06
CA ALA A 747 26.57 -27.14 44.45
C ALA A 747 26.02 -27.10 43.01
N ALA A 748 25.00 -26.28 42.75
CA ALA A 748 24.48 -26.05 41.41
C ALA A 748 25.53 -25.41 40.48
N LEU A 749 26.29 -24.46 41.00
CA LEU A 749 27.36 -23.80 40.28
C LEU A 749 28.51 -24.75 39.92
N LEU A 750 28.95 -25.58 40.86
CA LEU A 750 29.94 -26.63 40.62
C LEU A 750 29.45 -27.64 39.58
N ASN A 751 28.16 -28.03 39.62
CA ASN A 751 27.57 -28.94 38.64
C ASN A 751 27.58 -28.31 37.23
N TRP A 752 27.24 -27.04 37.13
CA TRP A 752 27.25 -26.32 35.86
C TRP A 752 28.66 -26.21 35.27
N VAL A 753 29.65 -25.85 36.09
CA VAL A 753 31.07 -25.79 35.64
C VAL A 753 31.55 -27.18 35.20
N ASN A 754 31.18 -28.24 35.92
CA ASN A 754 31.54 -29.61 35.54
C ASN A 754 30.96 -30.01 34.17
N GLN A 755 29.75 -29.57 33.84
CA GLN A 755 29.12 -29.86 32.55
C GLN A 755 29.63 -28.96 31.41
N ALA A 756 30.02 -27.72 31.73
CA ALA A 756 30.52 -26.77 30.76
C ALA A 756 31.94 -27.08 30.27
N GLU A 757 32.71 -27.84 31.07
CA GLU A 757 34.10 -28.28 30.77
C GLU A 757 34.95 -27.19 30.11
N PRO A 758 35.15 -26.03 30.77
CA PRO A 758 35.88 -24.94 30.17
C PRO A 758 37.32 -25.37 29.83
N GLU A 759 37.68 -25.23 28.55
CA GLU A 759 38.94 -25.75 27.98
C GLU A 759 39.17 -27.26 28.26
N GLY A 760 38.10 -28.04 28.43
CA GLY A 760 38.14 -29.49 28.68
C GLY A 760 38.47 -29.88 30.12
N LEU A 761 38.34 -28.97 31.10
CA LEU A 761 38.63 -29.23 32.51
C LEU A 761 37.35 -29.44 33.33
N ASP A 762 37.13 -30.66 33.80
CA ASP A 762 36.06 -31.01 34.75
C ASP A 762 36.51 -30.83 36.21
N VAL A 763 35.61 -31.00 37.18
CA VAL A 763 35.92 -30.76 38.60
C VAL A 763 36.95 -31.76 39.14
N ALA A 764 36.93 -33.01 38.66
CA ALA A 764 37.90 -34.03 39.04
C ALA A 764 39.29 -33.74 38.45
N GLY A 765 39.36 -33.32 37.19
CA GLY A 765 40.59 -32.88 36.53
C GLY A 765 41.17 -31.61 37.16
N PHE A 766 40.32 -30.70 37.63
CA PHE A 766 40.72 -29.53 38.41
C PHE A 766 41.36 -29.93 39.75
N TRP A 767 40.76 -30.88 40.47
CA TRP A 767 41.33 -31.41 41.72
C TRP A 767 42.69 -32.08 41.49
N ALA A 768 42.80 -32.94 40.49
CA ALA A 768 44.05 -33.62 40.13
C ALA A 768 45.17 -32.64 39.74
N ALA A 769 44.83 -31.57 39.00
CA ALA A 769 45.77 -30.54 38.59
C ALA A 769 46.36 -29.73 39.77
N LEU A 770 45.69 -29.71 40.92
CA LEU A 770 46.13 -29.01 42.12
C LEU A 770 46.96 -29.89 43.07
N THR A 771 46.89 -31.22 42.93
CA THR A 771 47.64 -32.20 43.74
C THR A 771 49.05 -32.53 43.21
N GLU A 772 49.38 -32.22 41.95
CA GLU A 772 50.71 -32.49 41.38
C GLU A 772 51.74 -31.35 41.68
N PRO A 773 52.88 -31.62 42.36
CA PRO A 773 53.84 -30.57 42.77
C PRO A 773 54.66 -29.95 41.62
N THR A 774 54.73 -30.62 40.46
CA THR A 774 55.62 -30.25 39.35
C THR A 774 54.93 -30.39 38.00
N ALA A 775 54.17 -29.36 37.61
CA ALA A 775 54.03 -28.85 36.23
C ALA A 775 52.69 -28.10 36.03
N LEU A 776 52.49 -26.98 36.72
CA LEU A 776 51.70 -25.90 36.13
C LEU A 776 52.53 -25.27 35.00
N LYS A 777 52.60 -25.93 33.84
CA LYS A 777 52.98 -25.24 32.60
C LYS A 777 52.01 -24.06 32.46
N LYS A 778 52.51 -22.86 32.13
CA LYS A 778 51.74 -21.60 31.93
C LYS A 778 50.31 -21.77 31.38
N LYS A 779 50.12 -22.73 30.46
CA LYS A 779 48.83 -23.19 29.91
C LYS A 779 47.82 -23.66 30.99
N LYS A 780 48.17 -24.58 31.88
CA LYS A 780 47.25 -25.12 32.92
C LYS A 780 46.84 -24.07 33.98
N GLN A 781 47.66 -23.05 34.19
CA GLN A 781 47.38 -21.94 35.11
C GLN A 781 46.38 -20.93 34.49
N GLN A 782 46.36 -20.83 33.15
CA GLN A 782 45.32 -20.12 32.39
C GLN A 782 43.98 -20.85 32.49
N ASN A 783 43.92 -22.17 32.29
CA ASN A 783 42.68 -22.96 32.44
C ASN A 783 42.04 -22.83 33.85
N LEU A 784 42.88 -22.67 34.87
CA LEU A 784 42.47 -22.45 36.26
C LEU A 784 41.82 -21.06 36.45
N GLN A 785 42.36 -20.02 35.80
CA GLN A 785 41.84 -18.65 35.80
C GLN A 785 40.52 -18.53 35.03
N VAL A 786 40.37 -19.33 33.99
CA VAL A 786 39.20 -19.43 33.13
C VAL A 786 37.99 -20.02 33.88
N SER A 787 38.20 -21.11 34.59
CA SER A 787 37.19 -21.76 35.45
C SER A 787 36.74 -20.84 36.60
N LEU A 788 37.69 -20.08 37.15
CA LEU A 788 37.47 -19.07 38.19
C LEU A 788 36.68 -17.85 37.73
N LEU A 789 36.84 -17.47 36.46
CA LEU A 789 36.10 -16.36 35.91
C LEU A 789 34.66 -16.74 35.57
N LEU A 790 34.40 -17.96 35.07
CA LEU A 790 33.04 -18.47 34.89
C LEU A 790 32.23 -18.44 36.20
N LEU A 791 32.90 -18.70 37.33
CA LEU A 791 32.34 -18.56 38.68
C LEU A 791 32.10 -17.08 39.08
N MET A 792 32.98 -16.15 38.70
CA MET A 792 32.78 -14.70 38.91
C MET A 792 31.71 -14.10 37.99
N LEU A 793 31.51 -14.65 36.79
CA LEU A 793 30.48 -14.23 35.84
C LEU A 793 29.09 -14.65 36.26
N TRP A 794 28.96 -15.81 36.90
CA TRP A 794 27.72 -16.25 37.53
C TRP A 794 27.26 -15.30 38.65
N ARG A 795 28.18 -14.64 39.37
CA ARG A 795 27.86 -13.59 40.37
C ARG A 795 27.13 -12.38 39.77
N ARG A 796 27.35 -12.06 38.49
CA ARG A 796 26.66 -10.99 37.76
C ARG A 796 25.28 -11.40 37.21
N TRP A 797 25.00 -12.70 37.16
CA TRP A 797 23.73 -13.26 36.67
C TRP A 797 22.59 -13.16 37.70
N ARG A 798 22.94 -12.95 38.97
CA ARG A 798 22.03 -12.63 40.08
C ARG A 798 21.91 -11.12 40.24
#